data_AF-A0A1H4MTB1-F1
#
_entry.id   AF-A0A1H4MTB1-F1
#
_cell.length_a   1.000
_cell.length_b   1.000
_cell.length_c   1.000
_cell.angle_alpha   90.00
_cell.angle_beta   90.00
_cell.angle_gamma   90.00
#
_symmetry.space_group_name_H-M   'P 1'
#
loop_
_entity.id
_entity.type
_entity.pdbx_description
1 polymer ?
#
loop_
_entity_poly.entity_id
_entity_poly.type
_entity_poly.pdbx_seq_one_letter_code
_entity_poly.pdbx_strand_id
1 'polypeptide(L)'
;MSSFTRRSRRLAAVGALGGLLAAPLVAMSAAAAPADTTTATINLLNINDFHGRIDANTVKFAGTVEQLRAEHPDSTLFLSAGDNIGASLFASSMADDTPTLEVLNALQLQASTVGNHEFDKGLSDLTGRVADTANFPYLGANVYAKGTTDPLLDEYAMFDVQGISVGVIGAVTQETPSLVSPGGIQDVDFGDPVEAVNRVAGQLSDGNPDNGEADVIVAEYHEGAGFGQPEGATLENEVADGGAFADIVTKTDPAVDAIFTGHTHKQYAWQDGNGRPIVQTGSYGENIGQIVLNVTKTGDDVSVMIDDPENDVRNVARLAAEKGATDEETAKNSAALDADLISDYPRVDLVNEIVQKALADAAVVGNQVIGSATADITTAFTYPEGKDPARDDRGSESTLGNFVADALLATLKEDRLGGAEIGVVNPGGLRAELYKGDITYAEANAVLPFVNNLWTTTLTGAQVKTMLEQQWQRDAEGNTPSRAYLQLGLSDNVTYTYDPGAERDNHITSVTVNGEPLDLKRNYRIGTFSFLAQGGDNFHVFTSGENTKDSGLIDRDAWIDYITKQSPISPSYDRRAVAVTGIPTGAVDAGSSFELQLSKLNLTSLGVPTETELTAAIDGTSIGTAPVTDGSSTVTIEVPAEAEDGAHTLTLTGTKSGTVVTIPLTVTAKAAEPGPGEPGSSEPPAGKPSPATDDNLTGGTEGGISTVTEAKPGQTITINVGTEHAGEWVSVWLHSTPIMLSDGFVQVSAEGTVQVTIPADAPAGNHRIVVLAADGSVIGWQDITIAAAPAAADPGNTSSALPRTGGDVQELLPFGFLALGLLVAGGVAFGISRRRAHRETVSKS
;
A
#
# COMPACT_ATOMS: atom_id res chain seq x y z
N MET A 1 61.60 28.96 -6.76
CA MET A 1 62.90 28.30 -6.53
C MET A 1 62.63 26.81 -6.55
N SER A 2 63.12 25.94 -7.42
CA SER A 2 64.12 25.98 -8.49
C SER A 2 63.79 24.84 -9.47
N SER A 3 63.64 25.19 -10.74
CA SER A 3 63.50 24.35 -11.93
C SER A 3 64.81 23.64 -12.31
N PHE A 4 64.77 22.48 -12.99
CA PHE A 4 65.73 22.09 -14.07
C PHE A 4 65.13 20.91 -14.87
N THR A 5 64.44 21.12 -16.00
CA THR A 5 64.87 21.10 -17.41
C THR A 5 65.55 19.83 -17.98
N ARG A 6 64.91 19.33 -19.04
CA ARG A 6 65.29 18.28 -20.02
C ARG A 6 66.69 18.46 -20.62
N ARG A 7 67.33 17.35 -20.99
CA ARG A 7 68.25 17.29 -22.15
C ARG A 7 68.10 16.01 -22.96
N SER A 8 67.75 16.21 -24.23
CA SER A 8 67.84 15.29 -25.36
C SER A 8 69.28 15.20 -25.88
N ARG A 9 69.70 14.02 -26.36
CA ARG A 9 70.83 13.88 -27.30
C ARG A 9 70.52 12.80 -28.35
N ARG A 10 70.40 13.26 -29.59
CA ARG A 10 70.62 12.46 -30.81
C ARG A 10 72.13 12.28 -31.01
N LEU A 11 72.58 11.11 -31.45
CA LEU A 11 73.81 11.01 -32.24
C LEU A 11 73.66 9.93 -33.32
N ALA A 12 74.19 10.26 -34.48
CA ALA A 12 74.01 9.60 -35.76
C ALA A 12 74.95 8.41 -35.98
N ALA A 13 74.56 7.60 -36.96
CA ALA A 13 75.22 6.41 -37.48
C ALA A 13 76.60 6.68 -38.14
N VAL A 14 77.47 5.67 -38.08
CA VAL A 14 78.49 5.36 -39.09
C VAL A 14 78.52 3.84 -39.25
N GLY A 15 78.34 3.37 -40.49
CA GLY A 15 78.35 1.97 -40.84
C GLY A 15 79.74 1.41 -41.12
N ALA A 16 79.86 0.08 -41.03
CA ALA A 16 80.84 -0.70 -41.77
C ALA A 16 80.32 -2.12 -41.99
N LEU A 17 80.32 -2.53 -43.26
CA LEU A 17 80.05 -3.84 -43.82
C LEU A 17 81.00 -4.92 -43.27
N GLY A 18 80.52 -6.16 -43.18
CA GLY A 18 81.36 -7.35 -43.43
C GLY A 18 81.03 -8.59 -42.62
N GLY A 19 80.61 -9.67 -43.30
CA GLY A 19 80.81 -11.04 -42.83
C GLY A 19 79.55 -11.86 -42.60
N LEU A 20 78.96 -12.38 -43.68
CA LEU A 20 77.99 -13.48 -43.65
C LEU A 20 78.70 -14.75 -43.17
N LEU A 21 78.36 -15.23 -41.96
CA LEU A 21 78.59 -16.62 -41.53
C LEU A 21 77.28 -17.13 -40.95
N ALA A 22 76.50 -17.81 -41.79
CA ALA A 22 75.30 -18.52 -41.39
C ALA A 22 75.71 -19.78 -40.61
N ALA A 23 75.68 -19.70 -39.28
CA ALA A 23 75.52 -20.86 -38.41
C ALA A 23 74.02 -21.03 -38.15
N PRO A 24 73.46 -22.25 -38.21
CA PRO A 24 72.06 -22.47 -37.83
C PRO A 24 71.94 -22.24 -36.32
N LEU A 25 71.37 -21.10 -35.93
CA LEU A 25 70.78 -20.94 -34.61
C LEU A 25 69.59 -21.90 -34.56
N VAL A 26 69.76 -23.03 -33.89
CA VAL A 26 68.62 -23.80 -33.40
C VAL A 26 67.93 -22.87 -32.41
N ALA A 27 66.85 -22.23 -32.84
CA ALA A 27 65.92 -21.59 -31.95
C ALA A 27 65.36 -22.71 -31.07
N MET A 28 65.93 -22.90 -29.88
CA MET A 28 65.19 -23.54 -28.80
C MET A 28 63.95 -22.68 -28.60
N SER A 29 62.80 -23.18 -29.06
CA SER A 29 61.51 -22.71 -28.54
C SER A 29 61.62 -22.86 -27.03
N ALA A 30 61.76 -21.74 -26.32
CA ALA A 30 61.44 -21.73 -24.90
C ALA A 30 59.99 -22.19 -24.84
N ALA A 31 59.75 -23.41 -24.37
CA ALA A 31 58.41 -23.80 -23.97
C ALA A 31 57.97 -22.73 -22.97
N ALA A 32 56.84 -22.05 -23.25
CA ALA A 32 56.21 -21.22 -22.24
C ALA A 32 56.09 -22.09 -20.97
N ALA A 33 56.58 -21.59 -19.84
CA ALA A 33 56.34 -22.26 -18.58
C ALA A 33 54.83 -22.49 -18.45
N PRO A 34 54.37 -23.66 -17.97
CA PRO A 34 52.95 -23.85 -17.71
C PRO A 34 52.49 -22.71 -16.81
N ALA A 35 51.37 -22.05 -17.16
CA ALA A 35 50.79 -21.01 -16.32
C ALA A 35 50.54 -21.61 -14.92
N ASP A 36 50.89 -20.87 -13.87
CA ASP A 36 50.66 -21.34 -12.51
C ASP A 36 49.14 -21.49 -12.29
N THR A 37 48.72 -22.70 -11.93
CA THR A 37 47.32 -23.01 -11.61
C THR A 37 47.16 -23.04 -10.09
N THR A 38 46.25 -22.21 -9.57
CA THR A 38 45.85 -22.17 -8.16
C THR A 38 44.43 -22.72 -8.05
N THR A 39 44.18 -23.58 -7.08
CA THR A 39 42.84 -24.10 -6.77
C THR A 39 42.53 -23.81 -5.31
N ALA A 40 41.35 -23.25 -5.03
CA ALA A 40 40.90 -22.98 -3.66
C ALA A 40 39.42 -23.31 -3.51
N THR A 41 39.01 -23.67 -2.30
CA THR A 41 37.61 -23.74 -1.89
C THR A 41 37.36 -22.56 -0.97
N ILE A 42 36.40 -21.69 -1.29
CA ILE A 42 36.03 -20.51 -0.51
C ILE A 42 34.66 -20.78 0.13
N ASN A 43 34.60 -20.67 1.45
CA ASN A 43 33.36 -20.81 2.21
C ASN A 43 32.87 -19.42 2.64
N LEU A 44 31.81 -18.94 2.01
CA LEU A 44 31.18 -17.67 2.35
C LEU A 44 30.07 -17.97 3.36
N LEU A 45 30.24 -17.49 4.58
CA LEU A 45 29.19 -17.47 5.59
C LEU A 45 28.59 -16.08 5.64
N ASN A 46 27.28 -15.97 5.68
CA ASN A 46 26.61 -14.67 5.71
C ASN A 46 25.43 -14.64 6.69
N ILE A 47 25.17 -13.46 7.23
CA ILE A 47 23.96 -13.11 7.98
C ILE A 47 23.38 -11.80 7.49
N ASN A 48 22.07 -11.63 7.65
CA ASN A 48 21.39 -10.35 7.42
C ASN A 48 20.41 -10.07 8.56
N ASP A 49 20.09 -8.80 8.80
CA ASP A 49 19.02 -8.38 9.70
C ASP A 49 19.17 -8.95 11.11
N PHE A 50 20.41 -8.94 11.64
CA PHE A 50 20.71 -9.43 12.98
C PHE A 50 20.02 -8.59 14.06
N HIS A 51 19.80 -7.29 13.83
CA HIS A 51 19.03 -6.38 14.68
C HIS A 51 19.33 -6.54 16.18
N GLY A 52 20.61 -6.51 16.53
CA GLY A 52 21.12 -6.58 17.89
C GLY A 52 20.47 -7.64 18.79
N ARG A 53 20.34 -8.87 18.28
CA ARG A 53 19.76 -10.03 18.98
C ARG A 53 20.75 -10.60 20.00
N ILE A 54 20.95 -9.82 21.06
CA ILE A 54 21.73 -10.17 22.25
C ILE A 54 20.78 -10.77 23.30
N ASP A 55 20.72 -12.10 23.32
CA ASP A 55 19.82 -12.90 24.16
C ASP A 55 20.41 -14.29 24.46
N ALA A 56 19.57 -15.21 24.96
CA ALA A 56 19.96 -16.59 25.28
C ALA A 56 20.29 -17.46 24.05
N ASN A 57 20.04 -16.98 22.84
CA ASN A 57 20.34 -17.68 21.59
C ASN A 57 21.66 -17.24 20.96
N THR A 58 22.24 -16.11 21.39
CA THR A 58 23.47 -15.55 20.78
C THR A 58 24.67 -16.52 20.86
N VAL A 59 24.77 -17.32 21.93
CA VAL A 59 25.81 -18.38 22.05
C VAL A 59 25.62 -19.47 21.00
N LYS A 60 24.39 -19.90 20.74
CA LYS A 60 24.08 -20.92 19.73
C LYS A 60 24.27 -20.39 18.31
N PHE A 61 23.93 -19.12 18.09
CA PHE A 61 24.25 -18.40 16.86
C PHE A 61 25.76 -18.42 16.59
N ALA A 62 26.57 -17.99 17.57
CA ALA A 62 28.02 -18.03 17.48
C ALA A 62 28.56 -19.45 17.25
N GLY A 63 28.01 -20.44 17.96
CA GLY A 63 28.36 -21.85 17.77
C GLY A 63 28.02 -22.38 16.38
N THR A 64 26.94 -21.91 15.76
CA THR A 64 26.56 -22.28 14.39
C THR A 64 27.57 -21.72 13.38
N VAL A 65 27.95 -20.44 13.55
CA VAL A 65 29.00 -19.82 12.72
C VAL A 65 30.32 -20.59 12.83
N GLU A 66 30.74 -20.94 14.06
CA GLU A 66 32.00 -21.66 14.25
C GLU A 66 31.95 -23.13 13.82
N GLN A 67 30.78 -23.78 13.92
CA GLN A 67 30.56 -25.12 13.35
C GLN A 67 30.75 -25.10 11.82
N LEU A 68 30.14 -24.13 11.13
CA LEU A 68 30.27 -23.99 9.67
C LEU A 68 31.67 -23.54 9.27
N ARG A 69 32.31 -22.67 10.05
CA ARG A 69 33.73 -22.32 9.83
C ARG A 69 34.63 -23.54 9.94
N ALA A 70 34.34 -24.47 10.86
CA ALA A 70 35.13 -25.69 11.05
C ALA A 70 35.01 -26.68 9.88
N GLU A 71 33.99 -26.57 9.03
CA GLU A 71 33.92 -27.31 7.76
C GLU A 71 35.04 -26.87 6.79
N HIS A 72 35.43 -25.59 6.83
CA HIS A 72 36.44 -24.96 5.97
C HIS A 72 37.33 -23.94 6.73
N PRO A 73 38.21 -24.38 7.65
CA PRO A 73 38.82 -23.53 8.67
C PRO A 73 39.78 -22.46 8.13
N ASP A 74 40.42 -22.72 6.99
CA ASP A 74 41.44 -21.86 6.38
C ASP A 74 40.93 -21.12 5.13
N SER A 75 39.62 -21.12 4.89
CA SER A 75 39.03 -20.49 3.72
C SER A 75 37.63 -19.93 3.91
N THR A 76 37.27 -19.65 5.17
CA THR A 76 35.97 -19.06 5.49
C THR A 76 36.04 -17.54 5.57
N LEU A 77 35.15 -16.86 4.85
CA LEU A 77 34.83 -15.44 5.05
C LEU A 77 33.45 -15.35 5.71
N PHE A 78 33.39 -14.74 6.90
CA PHE A 78 32.11 -14.41 7.53
C PHE A 78 31.74 -12.97 7.20
N LEU A 79 30.62 -12.79 6.51
CA LEU A 79 30.14 -11.54 5.93
C LEU A 79 28.73 -11.20 6.46
N SER A 80 28.27 -9.98 6.19
CA SER A 80 26.90 -9.60 6.50
C SER A 80 26.27 -8.70 5.44
N ALA A 81 25.02 -9.01 5.11
CA ALA A 81 24.19 -8.20 4.22
C ALA A 81 23.43 -7.07 4.97
N GLY A 82 23.93 -6.55 6.09
CA GLY A 82 23.44 -5.33 6.76
C GLY A 82 22.34 -5.53 7.81
N ASP A 83 21.90 -4.43 8.42
CA ASP A 83 20.98 -4.37 9.57
C ASP A 83 21.46 -5.20 10.78
N ASN A 84 22.73 -5.07 11.10
CA ASN A 84 23.32 -5.72 12.27
C ASN A 84 22.87 -5.05 13.57
N ILE A 85 22.78 -3.72 13.54
CA ILE A 85 22.38 -2.86 14.66
C ILE A 85 21.03 -2.18 14.36
N GLY A 86 20.50 -1.41 15.32
CA GLY A 86 19.15 -0.83 15.20
C GLY A 86 18.04 -1.89 15.32
N ALA A 87 16.80 -1.45 15.55
CA ALA A 87 15.66 -2.31 15.95
C ALA A 87 15.99 -3.37 17.03
N SER A 88 16.95 -3.02 17.90
CA SER A 88 17.70 -3.97 18.69
C SER A 88 17.01 -4.34 20.00
N LEU A 89 17.26 -5.56 20.49
CA LEU A 89 16.77 -5.96 21.81
C LEU A 89 17.32 -5.04 22.89
N PHE A 90 16.62 -4.94 24.01
CA PHE A 90 16.97 -4.01 25.09
C PHE A 90 18.41 -4.14 25.56
N ALA A 91 18.94 -5.37 25.65
CA ALA A 91 20.32 -5.63 26.08
C ALA A 91 21.38 -5.05 25.14
N SER A 92 21.05 -4.89 23.86
CA SER A 92 21.92 -4.21 22.88
C SER A 92 21.63 -2.70 22.84
N SER A 93 20.36 -2.31 22.68
CA SER A 93 19.99 -0.92 22.44
C SER A 93 20.28 0.02 23.61
N MET A 94 20.18 -0.45 24.86
CA MET A 94 20.51 0.38 26.03
C MET A 94 22.00 0.77 26.12
N ALA A 95 22.86 0.02 25.41
CA ALA A 95 24.30 0.21 25.35
C ALA A 95 24.72 0.65 23.95
N ASP A 96 23.84 1.37 23.23
CA ASP A 96 24.06 1.88 21.87
C ASP A 96 24.54 0.81 20.88
N ASP A 97 24.08 -0.43 21.03
CA ASP A 97 24.45 -1.58 20.21
C ASP A 97 25.93 -2.00 20.27
N THR A 98 26.70 -1.46 21.22
CA THR A 98 28.08 -1.90 21.47
C THR A 98 28.20 -3.41 21.71
N PRO A 99 27.32 -4.08 22.50
CA PRO A 99 27.40 -5.53 22.67
C PRO A 99 27.28 -6.32 21.35
N THR A 100 26.47 -5.81 20.41
CA THR A 100 26.31 -6.43 19.09
C THR A 100 27.58 -6.33 18.27
N LEU A 101 28.17 -5.13 18.22
CA LEU A 101 29.44 -4.92 17.52
C LEU A 101 30.57 -5.76 18.15
N GLU A 102 30.61 -5.87 19.48
CA GLU A 102 31.59 -6.71 20.18
C GLU A 102 31.41 -8.21 19.88
N VAL A 103 30.17 -8.71 19.81
CA VAL A 103 29.88 -10.10 19.42
C VAL A 103 30.35 -10.38 17.98
N LEU A 104 30.03 -9.50 17.02
CA LEU A 104 30.44 -9.66 15.63
C LEU A 104 31.97 -9.53 15.47
N ASN A 105 32.61 -8.66 16.26
CA ASN A 105 34.07 -8.57 16.35
C ASN A 105 34.70 -9.87 16.88
N ALA A 106 34.13 -10.47 17.94
CA ALA A 106 34.63 -11.73 18.50
C ALA A 106 34.54 -12.88 17.48
N LEU A 107 33.45 -12.88 16.70
CA LEU A 107 33.23 -13.79 15.57
C LEU A 107 34.06 -13.45 14.33
N GLN A 108 34.84 -12.36 14.34
CA GLN A 108 35.63 -11.93 13.18
C GLN A 108 34.82 -11.82 11.89
N LEU A 109 33.68 -11.14 11.97
CA LEU A 109 33.03 -10.63 10.77
C LEU A 109 34.07 -9.84 9.95
N GLN A 110 34.12 -10.07 8.64
CA GLN A 110 35.16 -9.55 7.75
C GLN A 110 34.72 -8.27 7.05
N ALA A 111 33.44 -8.16 6.68
CA ALA A 111 32.81 -6.96 6.15
C ALA A 111 31.29 -7.05 6.36
N SER A 112 30.65 -5.89 6.41
CA SER A 112 29.19 -5.77 6.36
C SER A 112 28.84 -4.76 5.29
N THR A 113 27.88 -5.04 4.41
CA THR A 113 27.18 -3.91 3.76
C THR A 113 26.39 -3.14 4.83
N VAL A 114 26.11 -1.87 4.58
CA VAL A 114 25.14 -1.13 5.40
C VAL A 114 23.73 -1.53 5.02
N GLY A 115 22.89 -1.72 6.02
CA GLY A 115 21.44 -1.71 5.88
C GLY A 115 20.87 -0.35 6.23
N ASN A 116 19.53 -0.24 6.21
CA ASN A 116 18.90 1.02 6.55
C ASN A 116 19.06 1.33 8.05
N HIS A 117 19.03 0.33 8.93
CA HIS A 117 19.08 0.55 10.38
C HIS A 117 20.46 1.00 10.89
N GLU A 118 21.54 0.80 10.11
CA GLU A 118 22.82 1.46 10.37
C GLU A 118 22.72 3.00 10.33
N PHE A 119 21.70 3.56 9.68
CA PHE A 119 21.43 5.00 9.61
C PHE A 119 20.37 5.51 10.62
N ASP A 120 19.87 4.67 11.54
CA ASP A 120 18.84 5.07 12.53
C ASP A 120 19.28 6.29 13.36
N LYS A 121 20.57 6.36 13.72
CA LYS A 121 21.19 7.48 14.45
C LYS A 121 21.93 8.46 13.53
N GLY A 122 21.75 8.33 12.22
CA GLY A 122 22.32 9.17 11.17
C GLY A 122 23.76 8.82 10.78
N LEU A 123 24.20 9.36 9.64
CA LEU A 123 25.51 9.06 9.04
C LEU A 123 26.69 9.36 9.99
N SER A 124 26.58 10.39 10.84
CA SER A 124 27.63 10.75 11.78
C SER A 124 27.86 9.71 12.87
N ASP A 125 26.81 8.99 13.28
CA ASP A 125 26.95 7.91 14.25
C ASP A 125 27.58 6.67 13.60
N LEU A 126 27.12 6.35 12.37
CA LEU A 126 27.68 5.27 11.54
C LEU A 126 29.18 5.44 11.29
N THR A 127 29.58 6.61 10.75
CA THR A 127 30.98 6.90 10.40
C THR A 127 31.86 7.28 11.59
N GLY A 128 31.26 7.45 12.77
CA GLY A 128 31.95 7.73 14.03
C GLY A 128 31.90 6.51 14.94
N ARG A 129 31.05 6.57 15.96
CA ARG A 129 30.95 5.57 17.03
C ARG A 129 30.86 4.13 16.52
N VAL A 130 30.03 3.87 15.50
CA VAL A 130 29.81 2.51 14.97
C VAL A 130 31.08 2.02 14.27
N ALA A 131 31.59 2.76 13.29
CA ALA A 131 32.82 2.42 12.57
C ALA A 131 34.05 2.34 13.50
N ASP A 132 34.15 3.17 14.53
CA ASP A 132 35.23 3.13 15.53
C ASP A 132 35.15 1.88 16.43
N THR A 133 33.96 1.31 16.60
CA THR A 133 33.73 0.12 17.45
C THR A 133 33.82 -1.17 16.64
N ALA A 134 33.43 -1.17 15.37
CA ALA A 134 33.53 -2.31 14.48
C ALA A 134 34.99 -2.58 14.04
N ASN A 135 35.43 -3.83 14.10
CA ASN A 135 36.74 -4.27 13.58
C ASN A 135 36.68 -4.66 12.09
N PHE A 136 35.58 -4.31 11.41
CA PHE A 136 35.30 -4.61 10.02
C PHE A 136 34.72 -3.36 9.33
N PRO A 137 34.94 -3.20 8.01
CA PRO A 137 34.38 -2.09 7.26
C PRO A 137 32.87 -2.27 7.06
N TYR A 138 32.16 -1.13 7.06
CA TYR A 138 30.81 -0.99 6.54
C TYR A 138 30.86 -0.51 5.10
N LEU A 139 30.27 -1.28 4.19
CA LEU A 139 30.33 -1.07 2.75
C LEU A 139 29.04 -0.41 2.24
N GLY A 140 29.15 0.53 1.30
CA GLY A 140 28.00 1.24 0.73
C GLY A 140 28.30 1.94 -0.58
N ALA A 141 28.47 1.16 -1.66
CA ALA A 141 28.83 1.64 -3.00
C ALA A 141 27.82 2.63 -3.61
N ASN A 142 26.56 2.57 -3.20
CA ASN A 142 25.50 3.48 -3.65
C ASN A 142 25.13 4.58 -2.64
N VAL A 143 25.96 4.81 -1.62
CA VAL A 143 25.76 5.87 -0.61
C VAL A 143 26.63 7.07 -0.97
N TYR A 144 26.01 8.14 -1.46
CA TYR A 144 26.71 9.28 -2.06
C TYR A 144 26.52 10.58 -1.28
N ALA A 145 27.47 11.50 -1.44
CA ALA A 145 27.29 12.88 -1.01
C ALA A 145 26.16 13.51 -1.83
N LYS A 146 25.25 14.21 -1.15
CA LYS A 146 24.04 14.76 -1.77
C LYS A 146 24.32 15.58 -3.04
N GLY A 147 23.57 15.29 -4.09
CA GLY A 147 23.66 15.89 -5.40
C GLY A 147 24.86 15.44 -6.23
N THR A 148 25.57 14.38 -5.82
CA THR A 148 26.76 13.85 -6.49
C THR A 148 26.69 12.31 -6.60
N THR A 149 27.70 11.71 -7.22
CA THR A 149 27.97 10.26 -7.16
C THR A 149 29.29 9.98 -6.44
N ASP A 150 29.72 10.89 -5.56
CA ASP A 150 30.94 10.73 -4.76
C ASP A 150 30.62 9.83 -3.55
N PRO A 151 31.22 8.63 -3.42
CA PRO A 151 30.95 7.71 -2.32
C PRO A 151 31.31 8.31 -0.95
N LEU A 152 30.44 8.08 0.05
CA LEU A 152 30.66 8.49 1.44
C LEU A 152 31.20 7.37 2.34
N LEU A 153 31.09 6.12 1.88
CA LEU A 153 31.55 4.91 2.57
C LEU A 153 32.51 4.15 1.65
N ASP A 154 33.24 3.20 2.23
CA ASP A 154 34.00 2.24 1.42
C ASP A 154 33.01 1.47 0.54
N GLU A 155 33.34 1.32 -0.74
CA GLU A 155 32.42 0.71 -1.71
C GLU A 155 32.53 -0.83 -1.70
N TYR A 156 33.74 -1.32 -1.47
CA TYR A 156 34.10 -2.73 -1.43
C TYR A 156 35.26 -2.99 -0.46
N ALA A 157 35.47 -4.26 -0.11
CA ALA A 157 36.65 -4.75 0.59
C ALA A 157 37.29 -5.92 -0.17
N MET A 158 38.62 -6.03 -0.11
CA MET A 158 39.39 -7.07 -0.77
C MET A 158 40.00 -8.05 0.24
N PHE A 159 39.86 -9.34 -0.02
CA PHE A 159 40.39 -10.43 0.80
C PHE A 159 41.25 -11.38 -0.03
N ASP A 160 42.28 -11.97 0.58
CA ASP A 160 43.02 -13.10 -0.01
C ASP A 160 42.57 -14.38 0.67
N VAL A 161 42.04 -15.32 -0.11
CA VAL A 161 41.62 -16.63 0.37
C VAL A 161 42.41 -17.69 -0.38
N GLN A 162 43.48 -18.18 0.25
CA GLN A 162 44.38 -19.19 -0.33
C GLN A 162 44.96 -18.76 -1.69
N GLY A 163 45.31 -17.48 -1.85
CA GLY A 163 45.87 -16.94 -3.10
C GLY A 163 44.83 -16.58 -4.18
N ILE A 164 43.54 -16.67 -3.86
CA ILE A 164 42.44 -16.14 -4.68
C ILE A 164 42.00 -14.80 -4.07
N SER A 165 41.97 -13.73 -4.88
CA SER A 165 41.46 -12.43 -4.43
C SER A 165 39.93 -12.39 -4.49
N VAL A 166 39.30 -12.07 -3.37
CA VAL A 166 37.83 -11.97 -3.25
C VAL A 166 37.46 -10.51 -3.00
N GLY A 167 36.71 -9.92 -3.92
CA GLY A 167 36.13 -8.59 -3.76
C GLY A 167 34.71 -8.68 -3.24
N VAL A 168 34.42 -8.05 -2.12
CA VAL A 168 33.07 -7.97 -1.54
C VAL A 168 32.55 -6.55 -1.72
N ILE A 169 31.45 -6.38 -2.45
CA ILE A 169 30.83 -5.09 -2.77
C ILE A 169 29.55 -4.94 -1.95
N GLY A 170 29.36 -3.83 -1.25
CA GLY A 170 28.13 -3.57 -0.49
C GLY A 170 27.25 -2.52 -1.15
N ALA A 171 25.94 -2.75 -1.17
CA ALA A 171 24.95 -1.75 -1.54
C ALA A 171 23.70 -1.84 -0.64
N VAL A 172 22.99 -0.73 -0.47
CA VAL A 172 21.79 -0.62 0.39
C VAL A 172 20.56 -0.24 -0.44
N THR A 173 19.37 -0.61 0.02
CA THR A 173 18.11 -0.26 -0.66
C THR A 173 17.97 1.26 -0.91
N GLN A 174 17.45 1.60 -2.09
CA GLN A 174 17.03 2.98 -2.42
C GLN A 174 15.85 3.45 -1.57
N GLU A 175 15.18 2.54 -0.85
CA GLU A 175 14.09 2.88 0.06
C GLU A 175 14.62 3.53 1.36
N THR A 176 15.93 3.51 1.64
CA THR A 176 16.54 4.03 2.89
C THR A 176 16.03 5.42 3.30
N PRO A 177 15.91 6.43 2.41
CA PRO A 177 15.39 7.74 2.78
C PRO A 177 13.98 7.74 3.37
N SER A 178 13.17 6.73 3.04
CA SER A 178 11.83 6.54 3.60
C SER A 178 11.82 5.74 4.90
N LEU A 179 12.91 5.04 5.22
CA LEU A 179 12.99 4.06 6.31
C LEU A 179 13.74 4.57 7.55
N VAL A 180 14.51 5.65 7.42
CA VAL A 180 15.21 6.28 8.55
C VAL A 180 14.79 7.74 8.73
N SER A 181 15.17 8.34 9.86
CA SER A 181 14.90 9.74 10.14
C SER A 181 15.56 10.65 9.10
N PRO A 182 14.80 11.44 8.30
CA PRO A 182 15.35 12.25 7.22
C PRO A 182 16.41 13.26 7.68
N GLY A 183 16.30 13.79 8.90
CA GLY A 183 17.33 14.68 9.47
C GLY A 183 18.71 14.04 9.63
N GLY A 184 18.80 12.72 9.84
CA GLY A 184 20.06 11.99 10.02
C GLY A 184 20.82 11.69 8.72
N ILE A 185 20.17 11.90 7.57
CA ILE A 185 20.68 11.59 6.23
C ILE A 185 20.52 12.77 5.25
N GLN A 186 20.29 13.98 5.77
CA GLN A 186 19.95 15.15 4.96
C GLN A 186 20.99 15.52 3.89
N ASP A 187 22.25 15.09 4.07
CA ASP A 187 23.41 15.35 3.20
C ASP A 187 23.85 14.09 2.42
N VAL A 188 22.99 13.08 2.34
CA VAL A 188 23.23 11.78 1.70
C VAL A 188 22.19 11.54 0.60
N ASP A 189 22.64 11.02 -0.55
CA ASP A 189 21.78 10.44 -1.58
C ASP A 189 22.05 8.93 -1.67
N PHE A 190 20.99 8.15 -1.94
CA PHE A 190 21.06 6.70 -2.12
C PHE A 190 20.77 6.39 -3.59
N GLY A 191 21.80 5.97 -4.33
CA GLY A 191 21.71 5.66 -5.75
C GLY A 191 21.17 4.26 -6.04
N ASP A 192 21.03 3.93 -7.33
CA ASP A 192 20.66 2.58 -7.77
C ASP A 192 21.71 1.56 -7.31
N PRO A 193 21.31 0.54 -6.52
CA PRO A 193 22.26 -0.40 -5.95
C PRO A 193 22.88 -1.29 -7.02
N VAL A 194 22.13 -1.66 -8.06
CA VAL A 194 22.63 -2.50 -9.16
C VAL A 194 23.60 -1.72 -10.05
N GLU A 195 23.31 -0.45 -10.33
CA GLU A 195 24.25 0.43 -11.05
C GLU A 195 25.58 0.57 -10.29
N ALA A 196 25.51 0.79 -8.97
CA ALA A 196 26.70 0.91 -8.15
C ALA A 196 27.51 -0.39 -8.08
N VAL A 197 26.85 -1.54 -7.85
CA VAL A 197 27.53 -2.84 -7.85
C VAL A 197 28.16 -3.15 -9.19
N ASN A 198 27.46 -2.92 -10.30
CA ASN A 198 28.02 -3.15 -11.64
C ASN A 198 29.21 -2.23 -11.93
N ARG A 199 29.15 -0.98 -11.48
CA ARG A 199 30.27 -0.04 -11.59
C ARG A 199 31.50 -0.55 -10.85
N VAL A 200 31.34 -1.00 -9.60
CA VAL A 200 32.46 -1.49 -8.78
C VAL A 200 32.95 -2.86 -9.27
N ALA A 201 32.06 -3.77 -9.68
CA ALA A 201 32.45 -5.05 -10.28
C ALA A 201 33.30 -4.83 -11.54
N GLY A 202 32.89 -3.89 -12.40
CA GLY A 202 33.68 -3.49 -13.56
C GLY A 202 35.06 -2.95 -13.19
N GLN A 203 35.18 -2.17 -12.11
CA GLN A 203 36.48 -1.69 -11.59
C GLN A 203 37.35 -2.85 -11.13
N LEU A 204 36.79 -3.82 -10.40
CA LEU A 204 37.53 -4.98 -9.85
C LEU A 204 37.92 -6.03 -10.92
N SER A 205 37.56 -5.82 -12.18
CA SER A 205 37.83 -6.74 -13.30
C SER A 205 38.44 -6.07 -14.54
N ASP A 206 38.82 -4.79 -14.46
CA ASP A 206 39.30 -4.02 -15.62
C ASP A 206 40.81 -4.17 -15.90
N GLY A 207 41.55 -4.86 -15.02
CA GLY A 207 42.99 -5.07 -15.12
C GLY A 207 43.82 -3.87 -14.65
N ASN A 208 43.23 -2.91 -13.94
CA ASN A 208 43.91 -1.81 -13.28
C ASN A 208 44.32 -2.15 -11.83
N PRO A 209 45.59 -2.45 -11.54
CA PRO A 209 46.01 -2.83 -10.19
C PRO A 209 45.83 -1.75 -9.11
N ASP A 210 45.52 -0.49 -9.47
CA ASP A 210 45.35 0.61 -8.53
C ASP A 210 44.05 0.53 -7.70
N ASN A 211 43.00 -0.13 -8.21
CA ASN A 211 41.75 -0.43 -7.46
C ASN A 211 41.73 -1.88 -6.91
N GLY A 212 42.72 -2.70 -7.27
CA GLY A 212 42.74 -4.11 -6.95
C GLY A 212 41.89 -4.93 -7.92
N GLU A 213 42.31 -6.18 -8.17
CA GLU A 213 41.60 -7.10 -9.06
C GLU A 213 41.04 -8.26 -8.26
N ALA A 214 39.77 -8.59 -8.49
CA ALA A 214 39.10 -9.71 -7.86
C ALA A 214 39.08 -10.92 -8.81
N ASP A 215 39.48 -12.07 -8.30
CA ASP A 215 39.25 -13.36 -8.93
C ASP A 215 37.82 -13.84 -8.71
N VAL A 216 37.23 -13.48 -7.55
CA VAL A 216 35.84 -13.75 -7.18
C VAL A 216 35.18 -12.48 -6.70
N ILE A 217 33.99 -12.16 -7.21
CA ILE A 217 33.21 -10.99 -6.79
C ILE A 217 31.93 -11.43 -6.07
N VAL A 218 31.76 -10.94 -4.85
CA VAL A 218 30.56 -11.15 -4.02
C VAL A 218 29.82 -9.82 -3.88
N ALA A 219 28.52 -9.81 -4.15
CA ALA A 219 27.67 -8.65 -3.93
C ALA A 219 26.77 -8.85 -2.71
N GLU A 220 26.85 -7.92 -1.76
CA GLU A 220 26.05 -7.82 -0.55
C GLU A 220 25.00 -6.71 -0.73
N TYR A 221 23.78 -7.08 -1.08
CA TYR A 221 22.67 -6.14 -1.21
C TYR A 221 21.83 -6.13 0.07
N HIS A 222 21.71 -4.99 0.74
CA HIS A 222 20.65 -4.79 1.73
C HIS A 222 19.34 -4.39 1.04
N GLU A 223 18.85 -5.31 0.22
CA GLU A 223 17.60 -5.31 -0.55
C GLU A 223 17.26 -6.78 -0.83
N GLY A 224 16.00 -7.10 -1.10
CA GLY A 224 15.61 -8.50 -1.27
C GLY A 224 14.25 -8.72 -1.94
N ALA A 225 13.90 -10.00 -2.10
CA ALA A 225 12.61 -10.42 -2.62
C ALA A 225 11.45 -9.92 -1.73
N GLY A 226 10.23 -9.80 -2.28
CA GLY A 226 9.11 -9.13 -1.60
C GLY A 226 8.77 -9.70 -0.21
N PHE A 227 8.22 -8.84 0.66
CA PHE A 227 7.83 -9.17 2.04
C PHE A 227 6.68 -10.19 2.08
N GLY A 228 6.72 -11.19 2.97
CA GLY A 228 5.65 -12.18 3.13
C GLY A 228 6.02 -13.63 2.75
N GLN A 229 5.13 -14.56 3.10
CA GLN A 229 5.39 -15.99 3.37
C GLN A 229 6.48 -16.65 2.48
N PRO A 230 7.59 -17.14 3.08
CA PRO A 230 8.66 -17.84 2.35
C PRO A 230 8.26 -19.20 1.78
N GLU A 231 7.12 -19.78 2.18
CA GLU A 231 6.73 -21.11 1.72
C GLU A 231 6.17 -21.11 0.29
N GLY A 232 6.99 -21.61 -0.63
CA GLY A 232 6.57 -21.90 -2.00
C GLY A 232 6.81 -20.77 -3.00
N ALA A 233 7.35 -19.62 -2.56
CA ALA A 233 7.88 -18.61 -3.47
C ALA A 233 9.08 -19.22 -4.23
N THR A 234 9.14 -18.97 -5.55
CA THR A 234 10.27 -19.38 -6.40
C THR A 234 10.94 -18.13 -6.94
N LEU A 235 12.22 -18.24 -7.32
CA LEU A 235 12.96 -17.16 -7.94
C LEU A 235 12.21 -16.59 -9.16
N GLU A 236 11.59 -17.46 -9.98
CA GLU A 236 10.85 -17.02 -11.17
C GLU A 236 9.62 -16.18 -10.83
N ASN A 237 8.92 -16.50 -9.74
CA ASN A 237 7.76 -15.73 -9.31
C ASN A 237 8.18 -14.32 -8.86
N GLU A 238 9.20 -14.23 -8.01
CA GLU A 238 9.70 -12.94 -7.50
C GLU A 238 10.29 -12.07 -8.62
N VAL A 239 11.00 -12.69 -9.59
CA VAL A 239 11.49 -11.97 -10.77
C VAL A 239 10.33 -11.51 -11.66
N ALA A 240 9.28 -12.32 -11.81
CA ALA A 240 8.10 -11.95 -12.59
C ALA A 240 7.28 -10.81 -11.96
N ASP A 241 7.30 -10.69 -10.63
CA ASP A 241 6.68 -9.59 -9.89
C ASP A 241 7.40 -8.26 -10.14
N GLY A 242 8.67 -8.29 -10.56
CA GLY A 242 9.45 -7.13 -10.96
C GLY A 242 10.09 -6.38 -9.78
N GLY A 243 10.39 -5.10 -9.97
CA GLY A 243 10.99 -4.24 -8.94
C GLY A 243 12.48 -4.48 -8.69
N ALA A 244 12.97 -3.98 -7.55
CA ALA A 244 14.40 -3.96 -7.21
C ALA A 244 15.03 -5.36 -7.18
N PHE A 245 14.32 -6.36 -6.64
CA PHE A 245 14.83 -7.73 -6.61
C PHE A 245 14.98 -8.32 -8.02
N ALA A 246 14.00 -8.13 -8.90
CA ALA A 246 14.11 -8.60 -10.28
C ALA A 246 15.31 -7.96 -11.00
N ASP A 247 15.59 -6.69 -10.71
CA ASP A 247 16.75 -5.99 -11.24
C ASP A 247 18.07 -6.52 -10.66
N ILE A 248 18.15 -6.81 -9.36
CA ILE A 248 19.31 -7.47 -8.74
C ILE A 248 19.60 -8.80 -9.46
N VAL A 249 18.57 -9.63 -9.69
CA VAL A 249 18.76 -10.94 -10.31
C VAL A 249 19.16 -10.82 -11.79
N THR A 250 18.48 -9.96 -12.54
CA THR A 250 18.57 -9.95 -14.01
C THR A 250 19.55 -8.93 -14.59
N LYS A 251 19.95 -7.91 -13.81
CA LYS A 251 20.80 -6.81 -14.26
C LYS A 251 22.13 -6.71 -13.50
N THR A 252 22.32 -7.42 -12.38
CA THR A 252 23.67 -7.53 -11.78
C THR A 252 24.62 -8.21 -12.76
N ASP A 253 25.77 -7.59 -12.98
CA ASP A 253 26.77 -7.98 -13.98
C ASP A 253 27.13 -9.47 -13.83
N PRO A 254 27.25 -10.22 -14.94
CA PRO A 254 27.69 -11.62 -14.90
C PRO A 254 29.06 -11.87 -14.25
N ALA A 255 29.90 -10.84 -14.09
CA ALA A 255 31.16 -10.93 -13.35
C ALA A 255 30.99 -11.12 -11.83
N VAL A 256 29.81 -10.83 -11.28
CA VAL A 256 29.49 -11.14 -9.87
C VAL A 256 29.18 -12.62 -9.73
N ASP A 257 29.92 -13.33 -8.90
CA ASP A 257 29.85 -14.79 -8.73
C ASP A 257 28.84 -15.23 -7.68
N ALA A 258 28.58 -14.41 -6.65
CA ALA A 258 27.64 -14.73 -5.58
C ALA A 258 26.90 -13.48 -5.09
N ILE A 259 25.62 -13.66 -4.74
CA ILE A 259 24.76 -12.59 -4.24
C ILE A 259 24.21 -12.98 -2.87
N PHE A 260 24.45 -12.13 -1.88
CA PHE A 260 23.74 -12.12 -0.61
C PHE A 260 22.78 -10.94 -0.58
N THR A 261 21.61 -11.16 0.03
CA THR A 261 20.51 -10.19 0.13
C THR A 261 20.06 -10.04 1.58
N GLY A 262 19.32 -8.98 1.89
CA GLY A 262 18.79 -8.67 3.23
C GLY A 262 17.49 -7.88 3.17
N HIS A 263 17.20 -7.09 4.20
CA HIS A 263 16.12 -6.10 4.30
C HIS A 263 14.70 -6.67 4.45
N THR A 264 14.34 -7.68 3.66
CA THR A 264 12.96 -8.17 3.55
C THR A 264 12.63 -9.30 4.52
N HIS A 265 13.62 -9.79 5.26
CA HIS A 265 13.56 -10.87 6.26
C HIS A 265 13.08 -12.20 5.68
N LYS A 266 13.19 -12.38 4.37
CA LYS A 266 12.76 -13.59 3.69
C LYS A 266 13.88 -14.61 3.73
N GLN A 267 13.53 -15.89 3.94
CA GLN A 267 14.49 -16.98 3.90
C GLN A 267 14.45 -17.67 2.54
N TYR A 268 15.55 -17.60 1.77
CA TYR A 268 15.72 -18.35 0.53
C TYR A 268 17.20 -18.61 0.22
N ALA A 269 17.43 -19.68 -0.55
CA ALA A 269 18.72 -20.00 -1.14
C ALA A 269 18.46 -20.52 -2.55
N TRP A 270 18.68 -19.67 -3.55
CA TRP A 270 18.35 -19.93 -4.95
C TRP A 270 19.58 -19.83 -5.83
N GLN A 271 19.43 -20.25 -7.09
CA GLN A 271 20.40 -20.00 -8.15
C GLN A 271 19.67 -19.44 -9.38
N ASP A 272 20.28 -18.46 -10.04
CA ASP A 272 19.76 -17.96 -11.31
C ASP A 272 20.00 -18.93 -12.48
N GLY A 273 19.58 -18.53 -13.69
CA GLY A 273 19.70 -19.36 -14.89
C GLY A 273 21.14 -19.71 -15.30
N ASN A 274 22.15 -19.03 -14.72
CA ASN A 274 23.57 -19.29 -14.94
C ASN A 274 24.22 -20.07 -13.77
N GLY A 275 23.45 -20.42 -12.74
CA GLY A 275 23.95 -21.10 -11.55
C GLY A 275 24.53 -20.17 -10.49
N ARG A 276 24.36 -18.83 -10.61
CA ARG A 276 24.84 -17.89 -9.60
C ARG A 276 23.94 -17.96 -8.35
N PRO A 277 24.50 -18.21 -7.15
CA PRO A 277 23.74 -18.30 -5.92
C PRO A 277 23.23 -16.93 -5.46
N ILE A 278 21.99 -16.92 -4.95
CA ILE A 278 21.29 -15.76 -4.39
C ILE A 278 20.67 -16.20 -3.05
N VAL A 279 21.16 -15.65 -1.94
CA VAL A 279 20.81 -16.12 -0.58
C VAL A 279 20.33 -14.97 0.31
N GLN A 280 19.27 -15.21 1.10
CA GLN A 280 18.85 -14.41 2.24
C GLN A 280 18.47 -15.34 3.39
N THR A 281 18.84 -14.97 4.62
CA THR A 281 18.88 -15.90 5.77
C THR A 281 17.65 -15.83 6.67
N GLY A 282 16.60 -15.11 6.26
CA GLY A 282 15.56 -14.69 7.19
C GLY A 282 16.05 -13.49 7.98
N SER A 283 16.02 -13.54 9.30
CA SER A 283 16.57 -12.48 10.16
C SER A 283 16.99 -13.01 11.53
N TYR A 284 17.47 -12.12 12.40
CA TYR A 284 17.68 -12.35 13.84
C TYR A 284 18.69 -13.46 14.21
N GLY A 285 19.57 -13.82 13.26
CA GLY A 285 20.51 -14.92 13.43
C GLY A 285 19.81 -16.27 13.61
N GLU A 286 18.62 -16.44 13.04
CA GLU A 286 17.89 -17.72 13.02
C GLU A 286 18.48 -18.72 12.03
N ASN A 287 19.12 -18.24 10.96
CA ASN A 287 19.90 -19.04 10.03
C ASN A 287 21.22 -18.36 9.68
N ILE A 288 22.19 -19.16 9.22
CA ILE A 288 23.43 -18.69 8.59
C ILE A 288 23.39 -19.10 7.12
N GLY A 289 23.57 -18.15 6.22
CA GLY A 289 23.73 -18.42 4.79
C GLY A 289 25.11 -19.01 4.54
N GLN A 290 25.19 -20.08 3.74
CA GLN A 290 26.44 -20.70 3.35
C GLN A 290 26.47 -20.84 1.83
N ILE A 291 27.53 -20.29 1.22
CA ILE A 291 27.89 -20.49 -0.20
C ILE A 291 29.31 -21.05 -0.25
N VAL A 292 29.48 -22.25 -0.82
CA VAL A 292 30.80 -22.86 -1.03
C VAL A 292 31.17 -22.78 -2.52
N LEU A 293 32.27 -22.09 -2.81
CA LEU A 293 32.78 -21.88 -4.17
C LEU A 293 34.09 -22.63 -4.36
N ASN A 294 34.20 -23.41 -5.43
CA ASN A 294 35.44 -24.02 -5.87
C ASN A 294 36.02 -23.20 -7.02
N VAL A 295 37.21 -22.63 -6.79
CA VAL A 295 37.86 -21.70 -7.71
C VAL A 295 39.09 -22.34 -8.31
N THR A 296 39.23 -22.27 -9.63
CA THR A 296 40.46 -22.60 -10.36
C THR A 296 40.94 -21.39 -11.13
N LYS A 297 42.13 -20.90 -10.80
CA LYS A 297 42.81 -19.79 -11.47
C LYS A 297 44.02 -20.29 -12.23
N THR A 298 44.12 -20.01 -13.53
CA THR A 298 45.28 -20.35 -14.38
C THR A 298 45.77 -19.11 -15.11
N GLY A 299 46.83 -18.47 -14.61
CA GLY A 299 47.18 -17.12 -15.03
C GLY A 299 46.06 -16.14 -14.66
N ASP A 300 45.52 -15.43 -15.65
CA ASP A 300 44.41 -14.47 -15.47
C ASP A 300 43.03 -15.10 -15.74
N ASP A 301 42.97 -16.40 -16.10
CA ASP A 301 41.73 -17.13 -16.35
C ASP A 301 41.20 -17.74 -15.05
N VAL A 302 40.01 -17.34 -14.62
CA VAL A 302 39.36 -17.80 -13.38
C VAL A 302 38.06 -18.52 -13.70
N SER A 303 37.89 -19.70 -13.10
CA SER A 303 36.65 -20.46 -13.13
C SER A 303 36.15 -20.68 -11.71
N VAL A 304 34.92 -20.28 -11.45
CA VAL A 304 34.21 -20.45 -10.19
C VAL A 304 33.08 -21.48 -10.40
N MET A 305 33.00 -22.48 -9.53
CA MET A 305 32.04 -23.57 -9.63
C MET A 305 31.42 -23.89 -8.28
N ILE A 306 30.17 -24.35 -8.31
CA ILE A 306 29.46 -24.96 -7.18
C ILE A 306 29.28 -26.44 -7.54
N ASP A 307 29.80 -27.34 -6.69
CA ASP A 307 29.85 -28.77 -7.01
C ASP A 307 28.55 -29.50 -6.62
N ASP A 308 28.00 -29.15 -5.46
CA ASP A 308 26.77 -29.73 -4.92
C ASP A 308 25.82 -28.62 -4.46
N PRO A 309 25.02 -28.03 -5.37
CA PRO A 309 24.25 -26.85 -5.02
C PRO A 309 23.19 -27.05 -3.93
N GLU A 310 22.78 -28.29 -3.64
CA GLU A 310 21.88 -28.58 -2.51
C GLU A 310 22.57 -28.41 -1.16
N ASN A 311 23.89 -28.64 -1.09
CA ASN A 311 24.68 -28.55 0.15
C ASN A 311 25.58 -27.31 0.19
N ASP A 312 25.98 -26.79 -0.97
CA ASP A 312 26.91 -25.68 -1.14
C ASP A 312 26.19 -24.32 -1.25
N VAL A 313 24.85 -24.29 -1.38
CA VAL A 313 24.04 -23.05 -1.40
C VAL A 313 22.83 -23.23 -0.50
N ARG A 314 22.94 -22.85 0.77
CA ARG A 314 21.92 -23.18 1.78
C ARG A 314 21.80 -22.16 2.90
N ASN A 315 20.62 -22.16 3.53
CA ASN A 315 20.41 -21.57 4.84
C ASN A 315 20.52 -22.67 5.90
N VAL A 316 21.46 -22.51 6.83
CA VAL A 316 21.68 -23.44 7.94
C VAL A 316 21.02 -22.87 9.19
N ALA A 317 20.01 -23.56 9.71
CA ALA A 317 19.33 -23.14 10.93
C ALA A 317 20.30 -23.06 12.12
N ARG A 318 20.12 -22.04 12.95
CA ARG A 318 20.83 -21.88 14.22
C ARG A 318 20.68 -23.14 15.06
N LEU A 319 21.79 -23.59 15.65
CA LEU A 319 21.80 -24.71 16.58
C LEU A 319 20.74 -24.52 17.67
N ALA A 320 20.01 -25.59 17.94
CA ALA A 320 19.02 -25.66 19.00
C ALA A 320 19.16 -26.98 19.73
N ALA A 321 19.02 -26.94 21.05
CA ALA A 321 18.99 -28.16 21.85
C ALA A 321 17.65 -28.89 21.66
N GLU A 322 17.65 -30.20 21.86
CA GLU A 322 16.42 -30.98 21.85
C GLU A 322 15.43 -30.46 22.92
N LYS A 323 14.17 -30.25 22.52
CA LYS A 323 13.09 -29.93 23.45
C LYS A 323 12.88 -31.10 24.41
N GLY A 324 12.92 -30.82 25.71
CA GLY A 324 12.62 -31.79 26.75
C GLY A 324 11.12 -32.06 26.86
N ALA A 325 10.74 -33.02 27.71
CA ALA A 325 9.33 -33.28 28.02
C ALA A 325 8.70 -32.16 28.87
N THR A 326 9.53 -31.29 29.45
CA THR A 326 9.15 -30.13 30.25
C THR A 326 9.99 -28.92 29.88
N ASP A 327 9.54 -27.72 30.25
CA ASP A 327 10.30 -26.48 30.05
C ASP A 327 11.61 -26.48 30.84
N GLU A 328 11.63 -27.08 32.04
CA GLU A 328 12.83 -27.21 32.86
C GLU A 328 13.87 -28.12 32.17
N GLU A 329 13.44 -29.23 31.59
CA GLU A 329 14.31 -30.12 30.82
C GLU A 329 14.81 -29.44 29.52
N THR A 330 13.93 -28.69 28.84
CA THR A 330 14.31 -27.88 27.66
C THR A 330 15.38 -26.84 28.01
N ALA A 331 15.20 -26.11 29.11
CA ALA A 331 16.17 -25.14 29.60
C ALA A 331 17.51 -25.80 29.96
N LYS A 332 17.47 -26.98 30.60
CA LYS A 332 18.67 -27.75 30.92
C LYS A 332 19.42 -28.22 29.67
N ASN A 333 18.71 -28.74 28.68
CA ASN A 333 19.31 -29.17 27.41
C ASN A 333 19.94 -27.99 26.67
N SER A 334 19.26 -26.84 26.66
CA SER A 334 19.76 -25.58 26.09
C SER A 334 21.07 -25.13 26.75
N ALA A 335 21.10 -25.13 28.10
CA ALA A 335 22.29 -24.76 28.85
C ALA A 335 23.47 -25.75 28.68
N ALA A 336 23.17 -27.04 28.50
CA ALA A 336 24.19 -28.04 28.20
C ALA A 336 24.82 -27.81 26.81
N LEU A 337 23.99 -27.54 25.80
CA LEU A 337 24.49 -27.17 24.47
C LEU A 337 25.35 -25.91 24.51
N ASP A 338 24.93 -24.88 25.25
CA ASP A 338 25.75 -23.67 25.40
C ASP A 338 27.12 -23.98 26.03
N ALA A 339 27.16 -24.82 27.08
CA ALA A 339 28.40 -25.20 27.73
C ALA A 339 29.34 -25.98 26.79
N ASP A 340 28.80 -26.89 25.97
CA ASP A 340 29.56 -27.63 24.97
C ASP A 340 30.13 -26.67 23.92
N LEU A 341 29.32 -25.76 23.36
CA LEU A 341 29.76 -24.79 22.36
C LEU A 341 30.83 -23.82 22.90
N ILE A 342 30.67 -23.34 24.13
CA ILE A 342 31.64 -22.50 24.82
C ILE A 342 32.98 -23.24 24.99
N SER A 343 32.92 -24.52 25.36
CA SER A 343 34.12 -25.35 25.53
C SER A 343 34.82 -25.66 24.20
N ASP A 344 34.05 -25.92 23.15
CA ASP A 344 34.57 -26.39 21.87
C ASP A 344 35.14 -25.25 21.01
N TYR A 345 34.60 -24.04 21.14
CA TYR A 345 34.95 -22.91 20.28
C TYR A 345 35.38 -21.67 21.10
N PRO A 346 36.68 -21.30 21.10
CA PRO A 346 37.18 -20.15 21.86
C PRO A 346 36.49 -18.81 21.55
N ARG A 347 36.00 -18.61 20.32
CA ARG A 347 35.23 -17.40 19.97
C ARG A 347 33.86 -17.39 20.63
N VAL A 348 33.24 -18.56 20.78
CA VAL A 348 31.94 -18.68 21.45
C VAL A 348 32.07 -18.38 22.94
N ASP A 349 33.19 -18.74 23.57
CA ASP A 349 33.51 -18.33 24.94
C ASP A 349 33.56 -16.80 25.09
N LEU A 350 34.28 -16.11 24.19
CA LEU A 350 34.31 -14.64 24.17
C LEU A 350 32.93 -14.02 23.93
N VAL A 351 32.15 -14.56 23.00
CA VAL A 351 30.76 -14.13 22.76
C VAL A 351 29.92 -14.30 24.04
N ASN A 352 30.06 -15.43 24.73
CA ASN A 352 29.35 -15.67 25.98
C ASN A 352 29.72 -14.63 27.04
N GLU A 353 30.99 -14.26 27.20
CA GLU A 353 31.38 -13.20 28.15
C GLU A 353 30.68 -11.85 27.85
N ILE A 354 30.64 -11.45 26.58
CA ILE A 354 29.98 -10.22 26.13
C ILE A 354 28.47 -10.28 26.40
N VAL A 355 27.83 -11.38 26.00
CA VAL A 355 26.38 -11.58 26.15
C VAL A 355 25.98 -11.61 27.61
N GLN A 356 26.69 -12.35 28.46
CA GLN A 356 26.38 -12.41 29.90
C GLN A 356 26.51 -11.03 30.56
N LYS A 357 27.53 -10.25 30.18
CA LYS A 357 27.69 -8.88 30.66
C LYS A 357 26.51 -8.00 30.21
N ALA A 358 26.18 -8.01 28.93
CA ALA A 358 25.10 -7.19 28.38
C ALA A 358 23.75 -7.53 29.03
N LEU A 359 23.45 -8.83 29.19
CA LEU A 359 22.22 -9.28 29.86
C LEU A 359 22.19 -8.92 31.35
N ALA A 360 23.33 -9.00 32.05
CA ALA A 360 23.41 -8.60 33.45
C ALA A 360 23.18 -7.09 33.63
N ASP A 361 23.79 -6.27 32.77
CA ASP A 361 23.58 -4.82 32.78
C ASP A 361 22.12 -4.46 32.44
N ALA A 362 21.55 -5.15 31.44
CA ALA A 362 20.15 -5.01 31.06
C ALA A 362 19.18 -5.38 32.17
N ALA A 363 19.44 -6.46 32.90
CA ALA A 363 18.57 -6.90 33.98
C ALA A 363 18.39 -5.87 35.11
N VAL A 364 19.35 -4.97 35.32
CA VAL A 364 19.30 -3.96 36.39
C VAL A 364 18.12 -2.99 36.21
N VAL A 365 17.88 -2.57 34.98
CA VAL A 365 16.80 -1.63 34.63
C VAL A 365 15.63 -2.38 33.99
N GLY A 366 15.95 -3.30 33.08
CA GLY A 366 15.01 -4.04 32.26
C GLY A 366 13.99 -4.86 33.04
N ASN A 367 14.39 -5.50 34.14
CA ASN A 367 13.50 -6.38 34.92
C ASN A 367 12.55 -5.62 35.87
N GLN A 368 12.60 -4.30 35.91
CA GLN A 368 11.71 -3.52 36.75
C GLN A 368 10.29 -3.61 36.17
N VAL A 369 9.33 -4.12 36.96
CA VAL A 369 7.92 -4.12 36.58
C VAL A 369 7.40 -2.69 36.60
N ILE A 370 6.92 -2.22 35.46
CA ILE A 370 6.37 -0.87 35.27
C ILE A 370 4.84 -0.87 35.24
N GLY A 371 4.22 -2.02 35.00
CA GLY A 371 2.78 -2.15 34.91
C GLY A 371 2.34 -3.60 34.67
N SER A 372 1.15 -3.78 34.12
CA SER A 372 0.61 -5.11 33.80
C SER A 372 -0.48 -5.02 32.73
N ALA A 373 -0.59 -6.03 31.86
CA ALA A 373 -1.66 -6.18 30.88
C ALA A 373 -2.71 -7.21 31.32
N THR A 374 -4.00 -6.89 31.11
CA THR A 374 -5.12 -7.80 31.45
C THR A 374 -5.32 -8.92 30.43
N ALA A 375 -4.89 -8.71 29.19
CA ALA A 375 -4.88 -9.63 28.06
C ALA A 375 -3.73 -9.23 27.10
N ASP A 376 -3.39 -10.08 26.14
CA ASP A 376 -2.32 -9.80 25.17
C ASP A 376 -2.66 -8.55 24.34
N ILE A 377 -1.66 -7.67 24.18
CA ILE A 377 -1.69 -6.49 23.32
C ILE A 377 -0.58 -6.66 22.30
N THR A 378 -0.95 -7.02 21.07
CA THR A 378 0.01 -7.47 20.06
C THR A 378 -0.14 -6.73 18.74
N THR A 379 0.92 -6.76 17.92
CA THR A 379 0.85 -6.51 16.49
C THR A 379 -0.16 -7.46 15.82
N ALA A 380 -0.39 -7.26 14.53
CA ALA A 380 -1.16 -8.19 13.72
C ALA A 380 -0.30 -9.44 13.40
N PHE A 381 -0.97 -10.59 13.32
CA PHE A 381 -0.37 -11.89 13.03
C PHE A 381 -1.00 -12.50 11.77
N THR A 382 -0.23 -13.33 11.06
CA THR A 382 -0.75 -14.26 10.07
C THR A 382 -0.98 -15.63 10.71
N TYR A 383 -1.96 -16.39 10.21
CA TYR A 383 -2.34 -17.71 10.74
C TYR A 383 -2.20 -18.78 9.64
N PRO A 384 -0.96 -19.20 9.31
CA PRO A 384 -0.74 -20.24 8.32
C PRO A 384 -1.33 -21.59 8.76
N GLU A 385 -1.90 -22.34 7.82
CA GLU A 385 -2.57 -23.61 8.11
C GLU A 385 -1.58 -24.64 8.68
N GLY A 386 -1.94 -25.25 9.81
CA GLY A 386 -1.13 -26.30 10.46
C GLY A 386 0.13 -25.79 11.17
N LYS A 387 0.26 -24.47 11.38
CA LYS A 387 1.43 -23.83 11.98
C LYS A 387 1.04 -22.85 13.09
N ASP A 388 2.03 -22.47 13.88
CA ASP A 388 1.87 -21.41 14.87
C ASP A 388 1.67 -20.04 14.19
N PRO A 389 0.95 -19.10 14.83
CA PRO A 389 0.79 -17.74 14.32
C PRO A 389 2.15 -17.08 14.06
N ALA A 390 2.30 -16.44 12.90
CA ALA A 390 3.52 -15.71 12.54
C ALA A 390 3.31 -14.20 12.72
N ARG A 391 4.25 -13.55 13.41
CA ARG A 391 4.29 -12.11 13.68
C ARG A 391 4.46 -11.28 12.39
N ASP A 392 4.34 -9.96 12.51
CA ASP A 392 4.72 -8.95 11.50
C ASP A 392 3.78 -8.83 10.28
N ASP A 393 2.47 -9.06 10.46
CA ASP A 393 1.48 -8.67 9.42
C ASP A 393 1.26 -7.15 9.41
N ARG A 394 2.17 -6.41 8.77
CA ARG A 394 2.12 -4.94 8.68
C ARG A 394 0.99 -4.41 7.78
N GLY A 395 0.29 -5.29 7.06
CA GLY A 395 -0.87 -4.94 6.22
C GLY A 395 -2.22 -5.03 6.94
N SER A 396 -2.21 -5.41 8.23
CA SER A 396 -3.39 -5.58 9.04
C SER A 396 -3.38 -4.71 10.29
N GLU A 397 -4.57 -4.32 10.73
CA GLU A 397 -4.76 -3.48 11.91
C GLU A 397 -4.52 -4.32 13.16
N SER A 398 -3.98 -3.70 14.21
CA SER A 398 -3.57 -4.41 15.42
C SER A 398 -3.96 -3.69 16.70
N THR A 399 -4.19 -4.48 17.75
CA THR A 399 -4.48 -3.99 19.11
C THR A 399 -3.34 -3.12 19.66
N LEU A 400 -2.08 -3.43 19.30
CA LEU A 400 -0.92 -2.65 19.71
C LEU A 400 -0.79 -1.32 18.95
N GLY A 401 -1.03 -1.30 17.63
CA GLY A 401 -0.96 -0.07 16.82
C GLY A 401 -1.96 0.99 17.28
N ASN A 402 -3.26 0.66 17.19
CA ASN A 402 -4.05 0.48 18.40
C ASN A 402 -3.78 1.44 19.57
N PHE A 403 -3.37 0.78 20.63
CA PHE A 403 -3.02 1.30 21.93
C PHE A 403 -1.85 2.30 21.91
N VAL A 404 -0.86 2.15 21.02
CA VAL A 404 0.24 3.14 20.87
C VAL A 404 -0.28 4.47 20.31
N ALA A 405 -1.22 4.45 19.37
CA ALA A 405 -1.85 5.67 18.88
C ALA A 405 -2.63 6.41 19.99
N ASP A 406 -3.29 5.66 20.88
CA ASP A 406 -3.96 6.23 22.06
C ASP A 406 -2.96 6.84 23.05
N ALA A 407 -1.82 6.18 23.25
CA ALA A 407 -0.73 6.69 24.07
C ALA A 407 -0.16 8.01 23.51
N LEU A 408 0.03 8.10 22.19
CA LEU A 408 0.47 9.31 21.51
C LEU A 408 -0.52 10.46 21.72
N LEU A 409 -1.81 10.21 21.47
CA LEU A 409 -2.86 11.22 21.67
C LEU A 409 -2.90 11.67 23.14
N ALA A 410 -2.96 10.73 24.08
CA ALA A 410 -3.03 11.03 25.50
C ALA A 410 -1.84 11.83 26.02
N THR A 411 -0.64 11.55 25.49
CA THR A 411 0.61 12.23 25.86
C THR A 411 0.69 13.64 25.27
N LEU A 412 0.31 13.80 24.00
CA LEU A 412 0.52 15.03 23.25
C LEU A 412 -0.67 16.00 23.26
N LYS A 413 -1.82 15.61 23.85
CA LYS A 413 -3.04 16.44 23.88
C LYS A 413 -2.90 17.78 24.60
N GLU A 414 -1.97 17.92 25.55
CA GLU A 414 -1.80 19.19 26.26
C GLU A 414 -1.18 20.24 25.32
N ASP A 415 -1.72 21.46 25.29
CA ASP A 415 -1.25 22.55 24.42
C ASP A 415 0.27 22.79 24.49
N ARG A 416 0.85 22.66 25.68
CA ARG A 416 2.30 22.84 25.91
C ARG A 416 3.15 21.75 25.27
N LEU A 417 2.58 20.58 25.01
CA LEU A 417 3.25 19.41 24.40
C LEU A 417 2.91 19.26 22.91
N GLY A 418 1.92 20.01 22.41
CA GLY A 418 1.60 20.07 20.99
C GLY A 418 0.12 20.15 20.67
N GLY A 419 -0.77 19.86 21.62
CA GLY A 419 -2.22 19.99 21.46
C GLY A 419 -2.84 18.94 20.53
N ALA A 420 -2.32 17.72 20.49
CA ALA A 420 -2.78 16.66 19.58
C ALA A 420 -4.28 16.35 19.73
N GLU A 421 -4.94 16.13 18.60
CA GLU A 421 -6.35 15.71 18.49
C GLU A 421 -6.49 14.30 17.94
N ILE A 422 -5.49 13.81 17.18
CA ILE A 422 -5.42 12.47 16.60
C ILE A 422 -4.02 11.91 16.85
N GLY A 423 -3.91 10.68 17.33
CA GLY A 423 -2.65 9.93 17.41
C GLY A 423 -2.47 9.01 16.20
N VAL A 424 -1.27 8.94 15.63
CA VAL A 424 -0.96 8.10 14.46
C VAL A 424 0.38 7.40 14.60
N VAL A 425 0.42 6.10 14.32
CA VAL A 425 1.64 5.26 14.32
C VAL A 425 1.69 4.36 13.07
N ASN A 426 2.89 4.18 12.52
CA ASN A 426 3.17 3.22 11.46
C ASN A 426 3.45 1.82 12.03
N PRO A 427 3.05 0.74 11.33
CA PRO A 427 3.17 -0.62 11.86
C PRO A 427 4.63 -1.09 11.95
N GLY A 428 5.53 -0.55 11.12
CA GLY A 428 6.96 -0.88 11.13
C GLY A 428 7.70 -0.44 12.41
N GLY A 429 7.16 0.56 13.12
CA GLY A 429 7.69 1.06 14.38
C GLY A 429 7.47 0.11 15.57
N LEU A 430 6.61 -0.92 15.45
CA LEU A 430 6.20 -1.81 16.53
C LEU A 430 7.00 -3.11 16.51
N ARG A 431 7.91 -3.31 17.47
CA ARG A 431 8.96 -4.36 17.38
C ARG A 431 8.82 -5.52 18.35
N ALA A 432 7.89 -5.44 19.31
CA ALA A 432 7.60 -6.52 20.24
C ALA A 432 6.15 -6.45 20.72
N GLU A 433 5.74 -7.46 21.48
CA GLU A 433 4.40 -7.61 22.01
C GLU A 433 4.36 -7.33 23.51
N LEU A 434 3.17 -7.01 24.04
CA LEU A 434 2.92 -6.99 25.47
C LEU A 434 1.95 -8.12 25.82
N TYR A 435 2.48 -9.21 26.37
CA TYR A 435 1.66 -10.34 26.80
C TYR A 435 0.95 -10.06 28.12
N LYS A 436 -0.15 -10.77 28.33
CA LYS A 436 -0.90 -10.74 29.59
C LYS A 436 0.00 -11.04 30.79
N GLY A 437 -0.08 -10.20 31.82
CA GLY A 437 0.69 -10.34 33.04
C GLY A 437 1.46 -9.08 33.40
N ASP A 438 2.50 -9.22 34.20
CA ASP A 438 3.41 -8.12 34.53
C ASP A 438 4.12 -7.64 33.26
N ILE A 439 4.31 -6.33 33.14
CA ILE A 439 5.07 -5.69 32.07
C ILE A 439 6.32 -5.08 32.68
N THR A 440 7.47 -5.50 32.18
CA THR A 440 8.77 -4.99 32.56
C THR A 440 9.20 -3.81 31.69
N TYR A 441 10.18 -3.03 32.17
CA TYR A 441 10.78 -1.94 31.42
C TYR A 441 11.35 -2.43 30.08
N ALA A 442 12.02 -3.59 30.07
CA ALA A 442 12.62 -4.17 28.86
C ALA A 442 11.55 -4.55 27.82
N GLU A 443 10.45 -5.17 28.24
CA GLU A 443 9.33 -5.53 27.36
C GLU A 443 8.69 -4.28 26.74
N ALA A 444 8.44 -3.24 27.55
CA ALA A 444 7.90 -1.98 27.03
C ALA A 444 8.85 -1.27 26.07
N ASN A 445 10.16 -1.25 26.37
CA ASN A 445 11.17 -0.70 25.46
C ASN A 445 11.24 -1.49 24.14
N ALA A 446 11.11 -2.81 24.20
CA ALA A 446 11.18 -3.65 23.01
C ALA A 446 10.05 -3.36 22.00
N VAL A 447 8.92 -2.79 22.46
CA VAL A 447 7.84 -2.35 21.55
C VAL A 447 8.28 -1.16 20.68
N LEU A 448 8.89 -0.13 21.28
CA LEU A 448 9.32 1.11 20.62
C LEU A 448 10.83 1.37 20.86
N PRO A 449 11.72 0.61 20.19
CA PRO A 449 13.16 0.63 20.48
C PRO A 449 13.93 1.76 19.78
N PHE A 450 13.27 2.58 18.96
CA PHE A 450 13.92 3.50 18.01
C PHE A 450 14.31 4.85 18.62
N VAL A 451 13.86 5.17 19.84
CA VAL A 451 14.22 6.43 20.53
C VAL A 451 13.81 7.65 19.70
N ASN A 452 12.70 7.57 18.96
CA ASN A 452 12.17 8.69 18.18
C ASN A 452 11.67 9.81 19.09
N ASN A 453 11.67 11.05 18.61
CA ASN A 453 10.99 12.13 19.30
C ASN A 453 9.48 12.12 19.00
N LEU A 454 8.68 12.50 19.98
CA LEU A 454 7.24 12.67 19.80
C LEU A 454 6.93 14.06 19.25
N TRP A 455 6.36 14.11 18.05
CA TRP A 455 6.10 15.35 17.32
C TRP A 455 4.60 15.57 17.14
N THR A 456 4.24 16.83 16.89
CA THR A 456 2.90 17.19 16.42
C THR A 456 2.97 18.03 15.16
N THR A 457 2.02 17.83 14.25
CA THR A 457 1.87 18.66 13.04
C THR A 457 0.40 18.93 12.74
N THR A 458 0.10 19.96 11.97
CA THR A 458 -1.28 20.32 11.60
C THR A 458 -1.54 19.94 10.15
N LEU A 459 -2.54 19.09 9.94
CA LEU A 459 -3.06 18.71 8.63
C LEU A 459 -4.49 19.23 8.47
N THR A 460 -4.84 19.70 7.27
CA THR A 460 -6.25 19.89 6.90
C THR A 460 -6.97 18.54 6.81
N GLY A 461 -8.30 18.50 6.93
CA GLY A 461 -9.05 17.25 6.77
C GLY A 461 -8.81 16.59 5.40
N ALA A 462 -8.63 17.38 4.34
CA ALA A 462 -8.21 16.84 3.03
C ALA A 462 -6.86 16.12 3.10
N GLN A 463 -5.88 16.68 3.81
CA GLN A 463 -4.59 16.04 4.04
C GLN A 463 -4.68 14.82 4.97
N VAL A 464 -5.58 14.82 5.96
CA VAL A 464 -5.87 13.61 6.78
C VAL A 464 -6.44 12.50 5.90
N LYS A 465 -7.34 12.79 4.96
CA LYS A 465 -7.78 11.80 3.97
C LYS A 465 -6.60 11.30 3.13
N THR A 466 -5.75 12.19 2.62
CA THR A 466 -4.55 11.80 1.86
C THR A 466 -3.61 10.92 2.68
N MET A 467 -3.42 11.19 3.98
CA MET A 467 -2.62 10.34 4.87
C MET A 467 -3.16 8.91 4.92
N LEU A 468 -4.48 8.73 4.99
CA LEU A 468 -5.11 7.41 4.99
C LEU A 468 -5.03 6.73 3.62
N GLU A 469 -5.12 7.48 2.51
CA GLU A 469 -4.90 6.96 1.14
C GLU A 469 -3.44 6.55 0.90
N GLN A 470 -2.48 7.20 1.55
CA GLN A 470 -1.06 6.85 1.46
C GLN A 470 -0.70 5.51 2.12
N GLN A 471 -1.64 4.86 2.82
CA GLN A 471 -1.48 3.45 3.21
C GLN A 471 -1.27 2.55 1.99
N TRP A 472 -1.80 2.90 0.81
CA TRP A 472 -1.43 2.30 -0.47
C TRP A 472 -0.16 2.97 -1.00
N GLN A 473 0.97 2.35 -0.71
CA GLN A 473 2.30 2.94 -0.75
C GLN A 473 2.81 3.25 -2.15
N ARG A 474 3.56 4.36 -2.24
CA ARG A 474 4.20 4.86 -3.45
C ARG A 474 5.52 5.52 -3.08
N ASP A 475 6.59 5.22 -3.81
CA ASP A 475 7.85 5.94 -3.66
C ASP A 475 7.76 7.38 -4.21
N ALA A 476 8.85 8.14 -4.11
CA ALA A 476 8.92 9.53 -4.57
C ALA A 476 8.71 9.67 -6.09
N GLU A 477 9.05 8.64 -6.85
CA GLU A 477 8.90 8.54 -8.30
C GLU A 477 7.47 8.09 -8.72
N GLY A 478 6.67 7.62 -7.77
CA GLY A 478 5.30 7.17 -7.96
C GLY A 478 5.14 5.69 -8.32
N ASN A 479 6.18 4.87 -8.17
CA ASN A 479 6.13 3.41 -8.32
C ASN A 479 5.62 2.75 -7.04
N THR A 480 5.20 1.48 -7.13
CA THR A 480 4.86 0.68 -5.95
C THR A 480 6.16 0.15 -5.33
N PRO A 481 6.49 0.48 -4.07
CA PRO A 481 7.67 -0.06 -3.40
C PRO A 481 7.47 -1.54 -3.02
N SER A 482 8.52 -2.17 -2.48
CA SER A 482 8.49 -3.57 -2.02
C SER A 482 7.33 -3.86 -1.04
N ARG A 483 6.97 -2.85 -0.23
CA ARG A 483 5.80 -2.86 0.68
C ARG A 483 4.67 -2.03 0.10
N ALA A 484 3.82 -2.65 -0.71
CA ALA A 484 2.72 -1.98 -1.39
C ALA A 484 1.62 -1.41 -0.46
N TYR A 485 1.52 -1.90 0.79
CA TYR A 485 0.52 -1.44 1.76
C TYR A 485 1.05 -1.44 3.19
N LEU A 486 0.76 -0.38 3.96
CA LEU A 486 1.07 -0.26 5.39
C LEU A 486 -0.16 0.21 6.16
N GLN A 487 -0.62 -0.58 7.12
CA GLN A 487 -1.78 -0.24 7.93
C GLN A 487 -1.40 0.66 9.11
N LEU A 488 -1.85 1.92 9.09
CA LEU A 488 -1.68 2.85 10.22
C LEU A 488 -2.52 2.42 11.43
N GLY A 489 -1.95 2.59 12.63
CA GLY A 489 -2.71 2.66 13.88
C GLY A 489 -3.14 4.09 14.16
N LEU A 490 -4.41 4.31 14.52
CA LEU A 490 -5.03 5.65 14.65
C LEU A 490 -5.78 5.77 15.97
N SER A 491 -5.61 6.77 16.83
CA SER A 491 -6.30 6.82 18.14
C SER A 491 -7.81 6.53 18.11
N ASP A 492 -8.36 6.04 19.24
CA ASP A 492 -9.74 5.53 19.42
C ASP A 492 -10.87 6.46 18.95
N ASN A 493 -10.57 7.75 18.81
CA ASN A 493 -11.48 8.75 18.31
C ASN A 493 -11.54 8.84 16.78
N VAL A 494 -10.79 8.03 16.02
CA VAL A 494 -10.80 8.03 14.56
C VAL A 494 -11.24 6.67 14.02
N THR A 495 -12.26 6.66 13.18
CA THR A 495 -12.66 5.49 12.40
C THR A 495 -12.84 5.86 10.93
N TYR A 496 -12.66 4.89 10.04
CA TYR A 496 -12.84 5.09 8.61
C TYR A 496 -13.29 3.81 7.90
N THR A 497 -14.03 3.99 6.81
CA THR A 497 -14.36 2.92 5.86
C THR A 497 -13.59 3.10 4.58
N TYR A 498 -13.36 1.99 3.87
CA TYR A 498 -12.69 2.04 2.57
C TYR A 498 -13.18 0.95 1.61
N ASP A 499 -13.10 1.21 0.31
CA ASP A 499 -13.30 0.22 -0.74
C ASP A 499 -11.92 -0.24 -1.25
N PRO A 500 -11.51 -1.49 -1.01
CA PRO A 500 -10.21 -2.00 -1.45
C PRO A 500 -10.09 -2.15 -2.98
N GLY A 501 -11.21 -2.14 -3.72
CA GLY A 501 -11.25 -2.23 -5.17
C GLY A 501 -11.39 -0.89 -5.89
N ALA A 502 -11.50 0.21 -5.15
CA ALA A 502 -11.60 1.55 -5.73
C ALA A 502 -10.31 1.96 -6.46
N GLU A 503 -10.43 2.97 -7.33
CA GLU A 503 -9.26 3.58 -7.95
C GLU A 503 -8.37 4.24 -6.90
N ARG A 504 -7.08 4.34 -7.23
CA ARG A 504 -6.07 5.00 -6.40
C ARG A 504 -6.55 6.38 -5.92
N ASP A 505 -6.19 6.70 -4.67
CA ASP A 505 -6.55 7.95 -3.97
C ASP A 505 -8.08 8.13 -3.72
N ASN A 506 -8.88 7.08 -3.98
CA ASN A 506 -10.32 7.03 -3.76
C ASN A 506 -10.77 5.80 -2.95
N HIS A 507 -9.86 5.12 -2.25
CA HIS A 507 -10.24 3.98 -1.41
C HIS A 507 -11.02 4.42 -0.19
N ILE A 508 -10.65 5.54 0.45
CA ILE A 508 -11.28 6.00 1.68
C ILE A 508 -12.67 6.56 1.37
N THR A 509 -13.70 5.88 1.89
CA THR A 509 -15.11 6.19 1.62
C THR A 509 -15.76 7.04 2.70
N SER A 510 -15.39 6.86 3.97
CA SER A 510 -15.81 7.73 5.08
C SER A 510 -14.71 7.82 6.14
N VAL A 511 -14.66 8.94 6.86
CA VAL A 511 -13.78 9.12 8.02
C VAL A 511 -14.57 9.88 9.08
N THR A 512 -14.51 9.43 10.33
CA THR A 512 -15.03 10.15 11.49
C THR A 512 -13.91 10.49 12.46
N VAL A 513 -14.01 11.65 13.10
CA VAL A 513 -13.11 12.12 14.15
C VAL A 513 -13.96 12.59 15.32
N ASN A 514 -13.81 11.98 16.49
CA ASN A 514 -14.67 12.14 17.66
C ASN A 514 -16.16 11.87 17.35
N GLY A 515 -16.44 10.89 16.47
CA GLY A 515 -17.79 10.52 16.04
C GLY A 515 -18.43 11.44 15.00
N GLU A 516 -17.78 12.55 14.65
CA GLU A 516 -18.27 13.49 13.63
C GLU A 516 -17.58 13.24 12.28
N PRO A 517 -18.26 13.41 11.13
CA PRO A 517 -17.63 13.31 9.83
C PRO A 517 -16.44 14.27 9.66
N LEU A 518 -15.39 13.79 9.00
CA LEU A 518 -14.19 14.58 8.73
C LEU A 518 -14.51 15.82 7.87
N ASP A 519 -14.41 17.02 8.47
CA ASP A 519 -14.43 18.28 7.71
C ASP A 519 -13.12 18.47 6.95
N LEU A 520 -13.17 18.36 5.62
CA LEU A 520 -12.01 18.46 4.73
C LEU A 520 -11.27 19.80 4.80
N LYS A 521 -11.91 20.88 5.25
CA LYS A 521 -11.32 22.23 5.33
C LYS A 521 -10.80 22.56 6.73
N ARG A 522 -11.25 21.82 7.75
CA ARG A 522 -10.82 22.01 9.14
C ARG A 522 -9.38 21.54 9.31
N ASN A 523 -8.64 22.24 10.17
CA ASN A 523 -7.32 21.81 10.62
C ASN A 523 -7.44 20.84 11.80
N TYR A 524 -6.67 19.75 11.75
CA TYR A 524 -6.55 18.74 12.80
C TYR A 524 -5.10 18.66 13.25
N ARG A 525 -4.89 18.63 14.57
CA ARG A 525 -3.55 18.44 15.15
C ARG A 525 -3.23 16.95 15.28
N ILE A 526 -2.23 16.49 14.55
CA ILE A 526 -1.80 15.09 14.54
C ILE A 526 -0.59 14.93 15.46
N GLY A 527 -0.65 13.99 16.40
CA GLY A 527 0.47 13.53 17.23
C GLY A 527 1.03 12.23 16.68
N THR A 528 2.34 12.20 16.44
CA THR A 528 3.02 11.05 15.82
C THR A 528 4.51 11.06 16.16
N PHE A 529 5.26 10.09 15.66
CA PHE A 529 6.72 10.06 15.79
C PHE A 529 7.39 10.99 14.77
N SER A 530 8.58 11.52 15.12
CA SER A 530 9.39 12.36 14.23
C SER A 530 9.62 11.71 12.86
N PHE A 531 9.73 10.39 12.80
CA PHE A 531 9.85 9.61 11.57
C PHE A 531 8.70 9.89 10.57
N LEU A 532 7.45 9.64 10.97
CA LEU A 532 6.27 9.90 10.13
C LEU A 532 6.09 11.40 9.86
N ALA A 533 6.32 12.25 10.86
CA ALA A 533 6.19 13.71 10.70
C ALA A 533 7.14 14.31 9.65
N GLN A 534 8.24 13.62 9.34
CA GLN A 534 9.19 13.98 8.30
C GLN A 534 8.94 13.27 6.96
N GLY A 535 7.86 12.48 6.85
CA GLY A 535 7.46 11.78 5.63
C GLY A 535 8.00 10.36 5.47
N GLY A 536 8.50 9.74 6.56
CA GLY A 536 8.89 8.33 6.57
C GLY A 536 7.73 7.39 6.21
N ASP A 537 8.06 6.15 5.82
CA ASP A 537 7.13 5.15 5.27
C ASP A 537 6.26 5.72 4.12
N ASN A 538 6.84 6.58 3.30
CA ASN A 538 6.19 7.27 2.18
C ASN A 538 4.90 8.05 2.52
N PHE A 539 4.67 8.40 3.80
CA PHE A 539 3.55 9.25 4.21
C PHE A 539 3.89 10.74 3.96
N HIS A 540 4.22 11.08 2.72
CA HIS A 540 4.75 12.38 2.32
C HIS A 540 3.83 13.56 2.66
N VAL A 541 2.52 13.32 2.87
CA VAL A 541 1.59 14.39 3.24
C VAL A 541 1.98 15.09 4.55
N PHE A 542 2.67 14.39 5.45
CA PHE A 542 3.17 14.97 6.70
C PHE A 542 4.18 16.11 6.47
N THR A 543 4.95 16.07 5.37
CA THR A 543 5.91 17.14 5.02
C THR A 543 5.21 18.44 4.60
N SER A 544 3.93 18.35 4.22
CA SER A 544 3.06 19.50 3.91
C SER A 544 2.29 20.01 5.12
N GLY A 545 2.52 19.44 6.31
CA GLY A 545 1.89 19.85 7.56
C GLY A 545 2.45 21.17 8.08
N GLU A 546 1.56 21.98 8.67
CA GLU A 546 1.92 23.27 9.24
C GLU A 546 2.20 23.17 10.74
N ASN A 547 2.95 24.13 11.28
CA ASN A 547 3.22 24.25 12.71
C ASN A 547 3.80 22.96 13.33
N THR A 548 4.63 22.23 12.58
CA THR A 548 5.30 21.02 13.08
C THR A 548 6.18 21.37 14.29
N LYS A 549 6.03 20.62 15.38
CA LYS A 549 6.71 20.87 16.66
C LYS A 549 7.20 19.58 17.28
N ASP A 550 8.45 19.61 17.71
CA ASP A 550 9.00 18.66 18.65
C ASP A 550 8.46 18.97 20.06
N SER A 551 7.94 17.97 20.75
CA SER A 551 7.49 18.10 22.15
C SER A 551 8.65 18.10 23.14
N GLY A 552 9.85 17.68 22.72
CA GLY A 552 11.01 17.41 23.57
C GLY A 552 10.92 16.07 24.34
N LEU A 553 9.91 15.25 24.05
CA LEU A 553 9.73 13.92 24.62
C LEU A 553 10.25 12.85 23.67
N ILE A 554 10.90 11.85 24.24
CA ILE A 554 11.35 10.64 23.53
C ILE A 554 10.28 9.56 23.70
N ASP A 555 10.03 8.80 22.63
CA ASP A 555 9.01 7.76 22.53
C ASP A 555 9.05 6.76 23.69
N ARG A 556 10.20 6.16 23.97
CA ARG A 556 10.41 5.17 25.02
C ARG A 556 9.96 5.69 26.38
N ASP A 557 10.43 6.87 26.76
CA ASP A 557 10.18 7.41 28.10
C ASP A 557 8.70 7.81 28.25
N ALA A 558 8.11 8.42 27.23
CA ALA A 558 6.69 8.76 27.21
C ALA A 558 5.79 7.53 27.21
N TRP A 559 6.14 6.50 26.46
CA TRP A 559 5.44 5.22 26.38
C TRP A 559 5.46 4.45 27.70
N ILE A 560 6.64 4.31 28.30
CA ILE A 560 6.81 3.65 29.59
C ILE A 560 6.05 4.40 30.69
N ASP A 561 6.10 5.74 30.70
CA ASP A 561 5.33 6.57 31.62
C ASP A 561 3.81 6.40 31.40
N TYR A 562 3.35 6.32 30.15
CA TYR A 562 1.95 6.04 29.81
C TYR A 562 1.49 4.68 30.36
N ILE A 563 2.23 3.60 30.11
CA ILE A 563 1.93 2.26 30.65
C ILE A 563 1.87 2.31 32.18
N THR A 564 2.86 2.95 32.81
CA THR A 564 2.95 3.04 34.27
C THR A 564 1.72 3.75 34.86
N LYS A 565 1.26 4.82 34.22
CA LYS A 565 0.08 5.59 34.67
C LYS A 565 -1.25 4.89 34.41
N GLN A 566 -1.34 4.09 33.35
CA GLN A 566 -2.58 3.40 32.95
C GLN A 566 -2.69 1.97 33.48
N SER A 567 -1.68 1.46 34.19
CA SER A 567 -1.67 0.09 34.71
C SER A 567 -2.84 -0.18 35.68
N PRO A 568 -3.55 -1.33 35.55
CA PRO A 568 -3.40 -2.34 34.49
C PRO A 568 -3.98 -1.88 33.14
N ILE A 569 -3.22 -2.09 32.07
CA ILE A 569 -3.63 -1.77 30.69
C ILE A 569 -4.42 -2.93 30.08
N SER A 570 -5.28 -2.64 29.09
CA SER A 570 -6.10 -3.65 28.39
C SER A 570 -6.12 -3.35 26.89
N PRO A 571 -6.12 -4.38 26.02
CA PRO A 571 -6.31 -4.16 24.59
C PRO A 571 -7.73 -3.67 24.29
N SER A 572 -7.87 -2.90 23.22
CA SER A 572 -9.17 -2.66 22.57
C SER A 572 -9.31 -3.56 21.35
N TYR A 573 -10.47 -4.18 21.19
CA TYR A 573 -10.72 -5.14 20.10
C TYR A 573 -11.56 -4.56 18.96
N ASP A 574 -12.03 -3.33 19.09
CA ASP A 574 -12.69 -2.62 18.01
C ASP A 574 -11.70 -2.27 16.90
N ARG A 575 -12.22 -2.27 15.68
CA ARG A 575 -11.48 -1.80 14.51
C ARG A 575 -11.80 -0.36 14.20
N ARG A 576 -10.76 0.35 13.78
CA ARG A 576 -10.82 1.71 13.23
C ARG A 576 -10.94 1.69 11.72
N ALA A 577 -10.51 0.62 11.03
CA ALA A 577 -10.55 0.49 9.58
C ALA A 577 -11.41 -0.71 9.15
N VAL A 578 -12.50 -0.47 8.40
CA VAL A 578 -13.35 -1.54 7.85
C VAL A 578 -13.52 -1.41 6.34
N ALA A 579 -13.32 -2.51 5.61
CA ALA A 579 -13.55 -2.54 4.18
C ALA A 579 -15.05 -2.68 3.90
N VAL A 580 -15.62 -1.75 3.12
CA VAL A 580 -17.05 -1.69 2.80
C VAL A 580 -17.25 -1.40 1.32
N THR A 581 -18.05 -2.24 0.65
CA THR A 581 -18.53 -2.01 -0.72
C THR A 581 -20.06 -1.99 -0.77
N GLY A 582 -20.62 -1.47 -1.88
CA GLY A 582 -22.07 -1.36 -2.06
C GLY A 582 -22.69 -0.11 -1.46
N ILE A 583 -21.88 0.85 -0.99
CA ILE A 583 -22.37 2.16 -0.50
C ILE A 583 -23.05 2.90 -1.66
N PRO A 584 -24.32 3.33 -1.52
CA PRO A 584 -25.03 4.08 -2.55
C PRO A 584 -24.29 5.38 -2.91
N THR A 585 -24.13 5.65 -4.20
CA THR A 585 -23.47 6.88 -4.71
C THR A 585 -24.40 8.09 -4.78
N GLY A 586 -25.70 7.88 -4.52
CA GLY A 586 -26.74 8.92 -4.55
C GLY A 586 -27.77 8.69 -3.45
N ALA A 587 -28.83 9.49 -3.48
CA ALA A 587 -29.92 9.36 -2.51
C ALA A 587 -30.64 8.00 -2.67
N VAL A 588 -31.05 7.43 -1.54
CA VAL A 588 -31.86 6.20 -1.48
C VAL A 588 -33.29 6.55 -1.11
N ASP A 589 -34.28 5.89 -1.70
CA ASP A 589 -35.67 6.18 -1.41
C ASP A 589 -36.09 5.57 -0.07
N ALA A 590 -36.88 6.29 0.73
CA ALA A 590 -37.49 5.72 1.94
C ALA A 590 -38.35 4.50 1.59
N GLY A 591 -38.17 3.40 2.33
CA GLY A 591 -38.81 2.10 2.06
C GLY A 591 -38.12 1.25 1.01
N SER A 592 -36.99 1.71 0.43
CA SER A 592 -36.13 0.89 -0.42
C SER A 592 -35.14 0.06 0.40
N SER A 593 -34.38 -0.80 -0.29
CA SER A 593 -33.27 -1.52 0.31
C SER A 593 -32.06 -1.57 -0.62
N PHE A 594 -30.89 -1.71 -0.02
CA PHE A 594 -29.62 -1.94 -0.72
C PHE A 594 -28.74 -2.90 0.09
N GLU A 595 -27.71 -3.45 -0.54
CA GLU A 595 -26.80 -4.41 0.11
C GLU A 595 -25.41 -3.81 0.29
N LEU A 596 -24.88 -3.95 1.51
CA LEU A 596 -23.50 -3.67 1.84
C LEU A 596 -22.72 -4.97 1.99
N GLN A 597 -21.46 -4.97 1.55
CA GLN A 597 -20.53 -6.05 1.85
C GLN A 597 -19.42 -5.49 2.73
N LEU A 598 -19.24 -6.09 3.89
CA LEU A 598 -18.22 -5.73 4.86
C LEU A 598 -17.20 -6.85 4.95
N SER A 599 -15.93 -6.49 5.05
CA SER A 599 -14.83 -7.41 5.32
C SER A 599 -13.81 -6.78 6.27
N LYS A 600 -12.87 -7.60 6.74
CA LYS A 600 -11.91 -7.23 7.79
C LYS A 600 -12.59 -6.74 9.08
N LEU A 601 -13.67 -7.38 9.53
CA LEU A 601 -14.35 -7.03 10.80
C LEU A 601 -13.59 -7.49 12.06
N ASN A 602 -12.66 -8.44 11.92
CA ASN A 602 -11.83 -8.95 13.01
C ASN A 602 -10.41 -8.39 12.91
N LEU A 603 -9.82 -8.00 14.05
CA LEU A 603 -8.37 -7.84 14.16
C LEU A 603 -7.68 -9.21 14.11
N THR A 604 -6.41 -9.24 13.70
CA THR A 604 -5.62 -10.48 13.66
C THR A 604 -4.62 -10.61 14.82
N SER A 605 -4.61 -9.65 15.75
CA SER A 605 -3.87 -9.75 17.02
C SER A 605 -4.30 -10.97 17.85
N LEU A 606 -3.44 -11.41 18.77
CA LEU A 606 -3.72 -12.55 19.62
C LEU A 606 -4.89 -12.27 20.58
N GLY A 607 -5.70 -13.30 20.84
CA GLY A 607 -6.79 -13.24 21.83
C GLY A 607 -8.03 -12.44 21.40
N VAL A 608 -8.07 -11.91 20.18
CA VAL A 608 -9.23 -11.15 19.67
C VAL A 608 -10.43 -12.10 19.51
N PRO A 609 -11.61 -11.76 20.07
CA PRO A 609 -12.81 -12.55 19.89
C PRO A 609 -13.32 -12.47 18.44
N THR A 610 -13.70 -13.61 17.87
CA THR A 610 -14.34 -13.64 16.54
C THR A 610 -15.69 -12.94 16.57
N GLU A 611 -15.86 -11.93 15.72
CA GLU A 611 -17.13 -11.27 15.52
C GLU A 611 -18.13 -12.22 14.84
N THR A 612 -19.36 -12.24 15.35
CA THR A 612 -20.40 -13.18 14.93
C THR A 612 -21.66 -12.49 14.40
N GLU A 613 -21.87 -11.22 14.77
CA GLU A 613 -23.09 -10.49 14.41
C GLU A 613 -22.83 -8.98 14.41
N LEU A 614 -23.45 -8.29 13.45
CA LEU A 614 -23.57 -6.84 13.39
C LEU A 614 -25.00 -6.43 13.76
N THR A 615 -25.16 -5.37 14.53
CA THR A 615 -26.45 -4.66 14.67
C THR A 615 -26.45 -3.43 13.76
N ALA A 616 -27.53 -3.21 13.01
CA ALA A 616 -27.68 -2.08 12.10
C ALA A 616 -28.68 -1.06 12.66
N ALA A 617 -28.36 0.23 12.55
CA ALA A 617 -29.25 1.32 12.96
C ALA A 617 -29.14 2.54 12.02
N ILE A 618 -30.25 3.23 11.79
CA ILE A 618 -30.30 4.54 11.11
C ILE A 618 -30.71 5.59 12.14
N ASP A 619 -29.86 6.60 12.34
CA ASP A 619 -30.01 7.66 13.37
C ASP A 619 -30.30 7.09 14.77
N GLY A 620 -29.64 5.99 15.10
CA GLY A 620 -29.83 5.28 16.38
C GLY A 620 -31.07 4.38 16.45
N THR A 621 -31.93 4.37 15.42
CA THR A 621 -33.08 3.46 15.34
C THR A 621 -32.63 2.13 14.72
N SER A 622 -32.72 1.05 15.49
CA SER A 622 -32.36 -0.30 15.04
C SER A 622 -33.20 -0.74 13.84
N ILE A 623 -32.54 -1.20 12.78
CA ILE A 623 -33.17 -1.74 11.56
C ILE A 623 -32.92 -3.24 11.36
N GLY A 624 -32.08 -3.87 12.20
CA GLY A 624 -31.91 -5.33 12.18
C GLY A 624 -30.53 -5.79 12.64
N THR A 625 -30.26 -7.09 12.42
CA THR A 625 -28.93 -7.68 12.62
C THR A 625 -28.51 -8.47 11.40
N ALA A 626 -27.20 -8.68 11.25
CA ALA A 626 -26.64 -9.50 10.19
C ALA A 626 -25.51 -10.40 10.73
N PRO A 627 -25.45 -11.67 10.30
CA PRO A 627 -24.40 -12.58 10.75
C PRO A 627 -23.05 -12.19 10.16
N VAL A 628 -22.00 -12.45 10.92
CA VAL A 628 -20.60 -12.31 10.49
C VAL A 628 -19.98 -13.70 10.42
N THR A 629 -19.38 -14.02 9.28
CA THR A 629 -18.64 -15.27 9.04
C THR A 629 -17.24 -14.90 8.57
N ASP A 630 -16.21 -15.44 9.23
CA ASP A 630 -14.80 -15.21 8.89
C ASP A 630 -14.44 -13.72 8.74
N GLY A 631 -14.99 -12.88 9.64
CA GLY A 631 -14.76 -11.44 9.64
C GLY A 631 -15.38 -10.70 8.46
N SER A 632 -16.34 -11.30 7.77
CA SER A 632 -17.08 -10.71 6.65
C SER A 632 -18.59 -10.84 6.84
N SER A 633 -19.35 -9.91 6.26
CA SER A 633 -20.82 -9.91 6.30
C SER A 633 -21.41 -9.27 5.06
N THR A 634 -22.52 -9.82 4.57
CA THR A 634 -23.39 -9.14 3.62
C THR A 634 -24.62 -8.68 4.38
N VAL A 635 -24.89 -7.38 4.37
CA VAL A 635 -25.95 -6.76 5.14
C VAL A 635 -26.93 -6.09 4.18
N THR A 636 -28.19 -6.54 4.20
CA THR A 636 -29.29 -5.83 3.53
C THR A 636 -29.75 -4.70 4.44
N ILE A 637 -29.63 -3.46 3.97
CA ILE A 637 -30.10 -2.27 4.66
C ILE A 637 -31.48 -1.93 4.14
N GLU A 638 -32.49 -2.03 5.01
CA GLU A 638 -33.84 -1.55 4.73
C GLU A 638 -33.96 -0.11 5.26
N VAL A 639 -34.24 0.84 4.37
CA VAL A 639 -34.46 2.23 4.75
C VAL A 639 -35.90 2.35 5.25
N PRO A 640 -36.15 2.83 6.48
CA PRO A 640 -37.51 2.99 7.00
C PRO A 640 -38.41 3.77 6.03
N ALA A 641 -39.65 3.35 5.85
CA ALA A 641 -40.58 3.98 4.92
C ALA A 641 -40.98 5.40 5.36
N GLU A 642 -40.84 5.67 6.65
CA GLU A 642 -41.08 6.92 7.35
C GLU A 642 -39.83 7.80 7.50
N ALA A 643 -38.69 7.39 6.94
CA ALA A 643 -37.47 8.19 6.96
C ALA A 643 -37.72 9.55 6.30
N GLU A 644 -37.27 10.61 6.98
CA GLU A 644 -37.40 11.98 6.50
C GLU A 644 -36.52 12.23 5.26
N ASP A 645 -36.77 13.34 4.58
CA ASP A 645 -35.94 13.76 3.45
C ASP A 645 -34.66 14.40 3.99
N GLY A 646 -33.49 13.96 3.52
CA GLY A 646 -32.22 14.59 3.86
C GLY A 646 -31.13 13.63 4.31
N ALA A 647 -30.22 14.13 5.16
CA ALA A 647 -29.04 13.40 5.61
C ALA A 647 -29.35 12.52 6.83
N HIS A 648 -28.92 11.27 6.76
CA HIS A 648 -29.06 10.26 7.79
C HIS A 648 -27.72 9.56 8.05
N THR A 649 -27.59 8.92 9.19
CA THR A 649 -26.40 8.16 9.56
C THR A 649 -26.73 6.69 9.75
N LEU A 650 -26.21 5.83 8.88
CA LEU A 650 -26.22 4.39 9.08
C LEU A 650 -25.04 3.99 9.97
N THR A 651 -25.33 3.23 11.02
CA THR A 651 -24.35 2.66 11.93
C THR A 651 -24.47 1.14 11.95
N LEU A 652 -23.35 0.43 11.76
CA LEU A 652 -23.24 -1.00 11.96
C LEU A 652 -22.29 -1.25 13.14
N THR A 653 -22.71 -2.00 14.14
CA THR A 653 -21.92 -2.25 15.36
C THR A 653 -21.69 -3.74 15.57
N GLY A 654 -20.42 -4.13 15.74
CA GLY A 654 -20.01 -5.48 16.10
C GLY A 654 -20.38 -5.83 17.54
N THR A 655 -21.06 -6.97 17.73
CA THR A 655 -21.55 -7.40 19.05
C THR A 655 -20.46 -7.93 19.99
N LYS A 656 -19.30 -8.32 19.45
CA LYS A 656 -18.17 -8.87 20.22
C LYS A 656 -17.03 -7.87 20.36
N SER A 657 -16.63 -7.29 19.23
CA SER A 657 -15.50 -6.38 19.14
C SER A 657 -15.85 -4.97 19.61
N GLY A 658 -17.11 -4.55 19.46
CA GLY A 658 -17.51 -3.15 19.62
C GLY A 658 -17.16 -2.27 18.42
N THR A 659 -16.63 -2.84 17.33
CA THR A 659 -16.34 -2.11 16.08
C THR A 659 -17.57 -1.35 15.60
N VAL A 660 -17.41 -0.06 15.31
CA VAL A 660 -18.49 0.79 14.79
C VAL A 660 -18.14 1.28 13.39
N VAL A 661 -19.00 0.95 12.43
CA VAL A 661 -18.93 1.42 11.05
C VAL A 661 -20.01 2.49 10.85
N THR A 662 -19.60 3.69 10.45
CA THR A 662 -20.50 4.82 10.23
C THR A 662 -20.49 5.22 8.75
N ILE A 663 -21.68 5.23 8.14
CA ILE A 663 -21.88 5.53 6.72
C ILE A 663 -22.91 6.66 6.61
N PRO A 664 -22.55 7.82 6.03
CA PRO A 664 -23.52 8.86 5.73
C PRO A 664 -24.44 8.41 4.59
N LEU A 665 -25.74 8.63 4.75
CA LEU A 665 -26.76 8.36 3.75
C LEU A 665 -27.53 9.64 3.45
N THR A 666 -28.00 9.77 2.21
CA THR A 666 -29.02 10.75 1.85
C THR A 666 -30.29 9.97 1.53
N VAL A 667 -31.38 10.26 2.21
CA VAL A 667 -32.69 9.62 1.96
C VAL A 667 -33.60 10.61 1.24
N THR A 668 -34.26 10.13 0.19
CA THR A 668 -35.39 10.83 -0.42
C THR A 668 -36.66 10.32 0.26
N ALA A 669 -37.41 11.21 0.92
CA ALA A 669 -38.64 10.80 1.58
C ALA A 669 -39.63 10.22 0.58
N LYS A 670 -40.35 9.16 0.99
CA LYS A 670 -41.45 8.62 0.20
C LYS A 670 -42.51 9.70 0.08
N ALA A 671 -42.88 10.06 -1.16
CA ALA A 671 -43.96 11.00 -1.40
C ALA A 671 -45.20 10.54 -0.63
N ALA A 672 -45.78 11.41 0.20
CA ALA A 672 -47.02 11.12 0.88
C ALA A 672 -48.05 10.73 -0.17
N GLU A 673 -48.62 9.51 -0.08
CA GLU A 673 -49.82 9.21 -0.86
C GLU A 673 -50.84 10.30 -0.51
N PRO A 674 -51.42 11.02 -1.51
CA PRO A 674 -52.50 11.92 -1.19
C PRO A 674 -53.57 11.09 -0.50
N GLY A 675 -53.85 11.43 0.77
CA GLY A 675 -54.92 10.79 1.51
C GLY A 675 -56.20 10.82 0.67
N PRO A 676 -57.14 9.88 0.85
CA PRO A 676 -58.34 9.83 0.04
C PRO A 676 -59.10 11.15 0.25
N GLY A 677 -58.94 12.09 -0.68
CA GLY A 677 -59.89 13.15 -0.89
C GLY A 677 -61.22 12.46 -1.09
N GLU A 678 -62.26 12.93 -0.39
CA GLU A 678 -63.61 12.42 -0.58
C GLU A 678 -63.87 12.28 -2.09
N PRO A 679 -64.26 11.09 -2.59
CA PRO A 679 -64.58 10.97 -4.00
C PRO A 679 -65.69 11.96 -4.30
N GLY A 680 -65.39 12.92 -5.18
CA GLY A 680 -66.39 13.79 -5.77
C GLY A 680 -67.57 12.95 -6.24
N SER A 681 -68.78 13.41 -5.93
CA SER A 681 -70.06 12.80 -6.30
C SER A 681 -69.98 12.01 -7.62
N SER A 682 -70.38 10.74 -7.61
CA SER A 682 -70.48 9.91 -8.83
C SER A 682 -71.53 10.42 -9.82
N GLU A 683 -72.35 11.38 -9.42
CA GLU A 683 -73.32 12.05 -10.31
C GLU A 683 -72.78 13.40 -10.81
N PRO A 684 -72.91 13.69 -12.12
CA PRO A 684 -72.52 14.98 -12.69
C PRO A 684 -73.37 16.13 -12.11
N PRO A 685 -72.81 17.34 -11.98
CA PRO A 685 -73.53 18.50 -11.45
C PRO A 685 -74.84 18.80 -12.19
N ALA A 686 -75.88 19.20 -11.45
CA ALA A 686 -77.16 19.58 -12.03
C ALA A 686 -77.08 20.97 -12.69
N GLY A 687 -77.17 21.03 -14.02
CA GLY A 687 -77.18 22.28 -14.79
C GLY A 687 -76.31 22.19 -16.04
N LYS A 688 -76.55 23.03 -17.04
CA LYS A 688 -75.63 23.14 -18.18
C LYS A 688 -74.51 24.12 -17.81
N PRO A 689 -73.23 23.72 -17.93
CA PRO A 689 -72.12 24.65 -17.71
C PRO A 689 -72.19 25.83 -18.69
N SER A 690 -71.69 26.97 -18.22
CA SER A 690 -71.60 28.21 -19.00
C SER A 690 -70.13 28.52 -19.28
N PRO A 691 -69.81 29.10 -20.44
CA PRO A 691 -68.42 29.45 -20.76
C PRO A 691 -67.92 30.60 -19.86
N ALA A 692 -66.62 30.61 -19.58
CA ALA A 692 -65.94 31.74 -18.97
C ALA A 692 -66.02 32.99 -19.87
N THR A 693 -65.99 34.18 -19.28
CA THR A 693 -65.75 35.43 -20.00
C THR A 693 -64.25 35.71 -20.10
N ASP A 694 -63.83 36.60 -21.02
CA ASP A 694 -62.43 37.02 -21.11
C ASP A 694 -61.90 37.56 -19.76
N ASP A 695 -62.74 38.23 -18.97
CA ASP A 695 -62.39 38.74 -17.64
C ASP A 695 -62.05 37.61 -16.62
N ASN A 696 -62.49 36.37 -16.88
CA ASN A 696 -62.16 35.22 -16.04
C ASN A 696 -60.79 34.59 -16.38
N LEU A 697 -60.22 34.93 -17.54
CA LEU A 697 -58.94 34.38 -18.01
C LEU A 697 -57.79 35.29 -17.57
N THR A 698 -57.34 35.09 -16.34
CA THR A 698 -56.21 35.85 -15.77
C THR A 698 -54.87 35.17 -16.08
N GLY A 699 -53.77 35.91 -16.04
CA GLY A 699 -52.42 35.33 -16.18
C GLY A 699 -52.04 34.36 -15.05
N GLY A 700 -52.77 34.35 -13.93
CA GLY A 700 -52.57 33.39 -12.85
C GLY A 700 -53.15 32.00 -13.13
N THR A 701 -54.03 31.88 -14.12
CA THR A 701 -54.62 30.60 -14.58
C THR A 701 -54.11 30.19 -15.96
N GLU A 702 -53.21 30.98 -16.55
CA GLU A 702 -52.51 30.66 -17.79
C GLU A 702 -51.49 29.54 -17.54
N GLY A 703 -51.56 28.46 -18.32
CA GLY A 703 -50.67 27.30 -18.14
C GLY A 703 -51.06 26.36 -16.98
N GLY A 704 -52.19 26.62 -16.29
CA GLY A 704 -52.75 25.72 -15.27
C GLY A 704 -53.32 24.40 -15.83
N ILE A 705 -53.32 24.25 -17.15
CA ILE A 705 -53.54 22.99 -17.86
C ILE A 705 -52.45 22.83 -18.90
N SER A 706 -52.23 21.59 -19.37
CA SER A 706 -51.38 21.36 -20.55
C SER A 706 -52.04 20.47 -21.59
N THR A 707 -51.90 20.84 -22.86
CA THR A 707 -52.36 20.07 -24.01
C THR A 707 -51.51 20.39 -25.25
N VAL A 708 -51.82 19.76 -26.38
CA VAL A 708 -51.16 20.02 -27.65
C VAL A 708 -51.34 21.48 -28.09
N THR A 709 -50.31 22.08 -28.68
CA THR A 709 -50.34 23.48 -29.14
C THR A 709 -51.01 23.65 -30.51
N GLU A 710 -51.24 22.56 -31.23
CA GLU A 710 -51.93 22.55 -32.53
C GLU A 710 -52.85 21.33 -32.64
N ALA A 711 -54.05 21.51 -33.19
CA ALA A 711 -55.00 20.44 -33.47
C ALA A 711 -55.77 20.66 -34.78
N LYS A 712 -56.32 19.60 -35.34
CA LYS A 712 -57.17 19.64 -36.54
C LYS A 712 -58.65 19.51 -36.17
N PRO A 713 -59.58 20.09 -36.95
CA PRO A 713 -61.00 19.78 -36.81
C PRO A 713 -61.25 18.26 -36.86
N GLY A 714 -62.01 17.74 -35.88
CA GLY A 714 -62.28 16.31 -35.69
C GLY A 714 -61.22 15.53 -34.90
N GLN A 715 -60.10 16.15 -34.48
CA GLN A 715 -59.06 15.49 -33.69
C GLN A 715 -59.45 15.39 -32.22
N THR A 716 -59.29 14.21 -31.62
CA THR A 716 -59.32 14.05 -30.15
C THR A 716 -57.98 14.47 -29.56
N ILE A 717 -58.03 15.36 -28.57
CA ILE A 717 -56.89 15.84 -27.81
C ILE A 717 -57.00 15.38 -26.35
N THR A 718 -55.86 15.18 -25.70
CA THR A 718 -55.78 14.93 -24.25
C THR A 718 -55.31 16.22 -23.57
N ILE A 719 -56.00 16.59 -22.50
CA ILE A 719 -55.70 17.76 -21.67
C ILE A 719 -55.34 17.23 -20.29
N ASN A 720 -54.13 17.57 -19.83
CA ASN A 720 -53.71 17.33 -18.46
C ASN A 720 -54.18 18.51 -17.60
N VAL A 721 -55.04 18.19 -16.65
CA VAL A 721 -55.66 19.12 -15.69
C VAL A 721 -54.92 19.08 -14.35
N GLY A 722 -54.18 18.00 -14.05
CA GLY A 722 -53.51 17.76 -12.78
C GLY A 722 -54.18 16.61 -12.00
N THR A 723 -53.38 15.75 -11.37
CA THR A 723 -53.86 14.63 -10.55
C THR A 723 -54.59 15.09 -9.29
N GLU A 724 -54.33 16.32 -8.85
CA GLU A 724 -55.05 17.00 -7.78
C GLU A 724 -56.55 17.21 -8.09
N HIS A 725 -56.93 17.20 -9.37
CA HIS A 725 -58.31 17.31 -9.83
C HIS A 725 -58.94 15.94 -10.16
N ALA A 726 -58.26 14.82 -9.88
CA ALA A 726 -58.76 13.48 -10.20
C ALA A 726 -60.13 13.22 -9.58
N GLY A 727 -61.09 12.79 -10.40
CA GLY A 727 -62.47 12.55 -9.98
C GLY A 727 -63.37 13.80 -9.94
N GLU A 728 -62.83 15.01 -10.13
CA GLU A 728 -63.64 16.23 -10.25
C GLU A 728 -64.38 16.30 -11.59
N TRP A 729 -65.55 16.93 -11.58
CA TRP A 729 -66.33 17.20 -12.78
C TRP A 729 -65.96 18.57 -13.35
N VAL A 730 -65.47 18.58 -14.59
CA VAL A 730 -65.01 19.80 -15.28
C VAL A 730 -65.75 20.00 -16.60
N SER A 731 -65.72 21.21 -17.12
CA SER A 731 -66.16 21.49 -18.49
C SER A 731 -65.03 22.08 -19.31
N VAL A 732 -64.92 21.64 -20.56
CA VAL A 732 -63.82 22.02 -21.45
C VAL A 732 -64.36 22.83 -22.62
N TRP A 733 -63.71 23.95 -22.92
CA TRP A 733 -64.18 24.93 -23.89
C TRP A 733 -63.07 25.35 -24.86
N LEU A 734 -63.45 25.54 -26.13
CA LEU A 734 -62.70 26.32 -27.11
C LEU A 734 -63.23 27.76 -27.05
N HIS A 735 -62.48 28.68 -26.45
CA HIS A 735 -63.06 29.93 -25.91
C HIS A 735 -63.25 31.08 -26.92
N SER A 736 -62.45 31.18 -27.98
CA SER A 736 -62.47 32.36 -28.89
C SER A 736 -63.83 32.67 -29.52
N THR A 737 -64.63 31.63 -29.77
CA THR A 737 -66.09 31.65 -29.89
C THR A 737 -66.53 30.48 -29.02
N PRO A 738 -67.08 30.67 -27.81
CA PRO A 738 -67.16 29.59 -26.83
C PRO A 738 -67.91 28.37 -27.37
N ILE A 739 -67.17 27.32 -27.70
CA ILE A 739 -67.69 26.02 -28.09
C ILE A 739 -67.32 25.03 -26.99
N MET A 740 -68.33 24.38 -26.45
CA MET A 740 -68.13 23.34 -25.45
C MET A 740 -67.57 22.09 -26.13
N LEU A 741 -66.41 21.62 -25.68
CA LEU A 741 -65.72 20.45 -26.22
C LEU A 741 -66.07 19.16 -25.47
N SER A 742 -66.46 19.28 -24.20
CA SER A 742 -67.04 18.18 -23.42
C SER A 742 -68.56 18.14 -23.60
N ASP A 743 -69.16 16.95 -23.70
CA ASP A 743 -70.63 16.81 -23.72
C ASP A 743 -71.18 16.98 -22.29
N GLY A 744 -71.34 18.21 -21.84
CA GLY A 744 -71.62 18.50 -20.44
C GLY A 744 -70.36 18.43 -19.57
N PHE A 745 -70.53 18.13 -18.28
CA PHE A 745 -69.40 17.89 -17.39
C PHE A 745 -68.72 16.56 -17.72
N VAL A 746 -67.39 16.55 -17.79
CA VAL A 746 -66.56 15.37 -17.93
C VAL A 746 -65.75 15.18 -16.66
N GLN A 747 -65.59 13.93 -16.21
CA GLN A 747 -64.81 13.63 -15.03
C GLN A 747 -63.31 13.55 -15.38
N VAL A 748 -62.46 14.17 -14.57
CA VAL A 748 -61.00 14.05 -14.68
C VAL A 748 -60.58 12.64 -14.28
N SER A 749 -59.74 11.99 -15.09
CA SER A 749 -59.26 10.63 -14.83
C SER A 749 -58.37 10.56 -13.58
N ALA A 750 -58.10 9.34 -13.10
CA ALA A 750 -57.17 9.14 -11.97
C ALA A 750 -55.75 9.69 -12.27
N GLU A 751 -55.38 9.72 -13.54
CA GLU A 751 -54.12 10.27 -14.07
C GLU A 751 -54.18 11.79 -14.26
N GLY A 752 -55.26 12.47 -13.85
CA GLY A 752 -55.40 13.93 -13.95
C GLY A 752 -55.72 14.44 -15.36
N THR A 753 -56.31 13.60 -16.23
CA THR A 753 -56.52 13.97 -17.65
C THR A 753 -57.99 13.95 -18.09
N VAL A 754 -58.31 14.74 -19.11
CA VAL A 754 -59.59 14.69 -19.85
C VAL A 754 -59.34 14.61 -21.34
N GLN A 755 -60.13 13.81 -22.06
CA GLN A 755 -60.08 13.72 -23.52
C GLN A 755 -61.30 14.39 -24.15
N VAL A 756 -61.06 15.26 -25.11
CA VAL A 756 -62.11 15.98 -25.85
C VAL A 756 -61.81 16.01 -27.34
N THR A 757 -62.84 16.16 -28.17
CA THR A 757 -62.69 16.19 -29.62
C THR A 757 -62.96 17.60 -30.15
N ILE A 758 -62.02 18.15 -30.93
CA ILE A 758 -62.24 19.42 -31.63
C ILE A 758 -63.37 19.24 -32.65
N PRO A 759 -64.42 20.08 -32.67
CA PRO A 759 -65.50 19.99 -33.63
C PRO A 759 -64.99 19.99 -35.08
N ALA A 760 -65.63 19.20 -35.95
CA ALA A 760 -65.26 19.12 -37.37
C ALA A 760 -65.45 20.45 -38.13
N ASP A 761 -66.28 21.34 -37.59
CA ASP A 761 -66.58 22.68 -38.09
C ASP A 761 -65.90 23.81 -37.27
N ALA A 762 -64.95 23.46 -36.38
CA ALA A 762 -64.20 24.45 -35.63
C ALA A 762 -63.49 25.45 -36.57
N PRO A 763 -63.59 26.76 -36.34
CA PRO A 763 -62.89 27.75 -37.16
C PRO A 763 -61.38 27.50 -37.14
N ALA A 764 -60.72 27.80 -38.26
CA ALA A 764 -59.27 27.77 -38.31
C ALA A 764 -58.69 29.06 -37.70
N GLY A 765 -57.56 28.94 -37.00
CA GLY A 765 -56.87 30.09 -36.40
C GLY A 765 -56.42 29.83 -34.97
N ASN A 766 -56.15 30.91 -34.23
CA ASN A 766 -55.72 30.83 -32.83
C ASN A 766 -56.94 30.84 -31.91
N HIS A 767 -56.97 29.90 -30.99
CA HIS A 767 -58.01 29.70 -29.99
C HIS A 767 -57.37 29.49 -28.61
N ARG A 768 -58.21 29.36 -27.59
CA ARG A 768 -57.81 28.96 -26.23
C ARG A 768 -58.61 27.75 -25.81
N ILE A 769 -57.95 26.75 -25.22
CA ILE A 769 -58.60 25.71 -24.43
C ILE A 769 -58.73 26.22 -23.01
N VAL A 770 -59.94 26.15 -22.45
CA VAL A 770 -60.23 26.56 -21.07
C VAL A 770 -60.92 25.40 -20.36
N VAL A 771 -60.43 25.03 -19.18
CA VAL A 771 -61.04 24.03 -18.31
C VAL A 771 -61.64 24.74 -17.09
N LEU A 772 -62.94 24.51 -16.85
CA LEU A 772 -63.68 25.09 -15.74
C LEU A 772 -64.09 24.00 -14.76
N ALA A 773 -64.00 24.28 -13.46
CA ALA A 773 -64.59 23.44 -12.43
C ALA A 773 -66.13 23.50 -12.47
N ALA A 774 -66.78 22.61 -11.72
CA ALA A 774 -68.24 22.53 -11.61
C ALA A 774 -68.91 23.84 -11.15
N ASP A 775 -68.22 24.64 -10.34
CA ASP A 775 -68.71 25.93 -9.83
C ASP A 775 -68.50 27.10 -10.81
N GLY A 776 -67.88 26.85 -11.97
CA GLY A 776 -67.58 27.84 -13.00
C GLY A 776 -66.24 28.57 -12.84
N SER A 777 -65.43 28.23 -11.83
CA SER A 777 -64.07 28.75 -11.69
C SER A 777 -63.13 28.19 -12.78
N VAL A 778 -62.17 29.00 -13.22
CA VAL A 778 -61.17 28.60 -14.22
C VAL A 778 -60.06 27.81 -13.53
N ILE A 779 -59.94 26.53 -13.86
CA ILE A 779 -58.84 25.67 -13.40
C ILE A 779 -57.56 26.07 -14.14
N GLY A 780 -57.65 26.17 -15.47
CA GLY A 780 -56.56 26.68 -16.27
C GLY A 780 -56.93 26.86 -17.74
N TRP A 781 -56.08 27.55 -18.47
CA TRP A 781 -56.22 27.73 -19.90
C TRP A 781 -54.87 27.70 -20.65
N GLN A 782 -54.91 27.32 -21.92
CA GLN A 782 -53.75 27.29 -22.82
C GLN A 782 -54.17 27.70 -24.24
N ASP A 783 -53.33 28.49 -24.91
CA ASP A 783 -53.50 28.79 -26.34
C ASP A 783 -53.31 27.53 -27.22
N ILE A 784 -54.14 27.41 -28.26
CA ILE A 784 -54.08 26.34 -29.27
C ILE A 784 -54.34 26.90 -30.66
N THR A 785 -53.63 26.40 -31.67
CA THR A 785 -53.92 26.70 -33.07
C THR A 785 -54.77 25.59 -33.67
N ILE A 786 -55.94 25.93 -34.23
CA ILE A 786 -56.75 25.00 -35.02
C ILE A 786 -56.37 25.15 -36.49
N ALA A 787 -55.81 24.09 -37.06
CA ALA A 787 -55.35 24.08 -38.44
C ALA A 787 -56.54 24.22 -39.42
N ALA A 788 -56.32 24.91 -40.54
CA ALA A 788 -57.32 24.98 -41.61
C ALA A 788 -57.65 23.58 -42.13
N ALA A 789 -58.94 23.27 -42.24
CA ALA A 789 -59.40 22.03 -42.87
C ALA A 789 -58.77 21.93 -44.27
N PRO A 790 -58.19 20.78 -44.66
CA PRO A 790 -57.60 20.63 -45.98
C PRO A 790 -58.67 20.92 -47.03
N ALA A 791 -58.38 21.86 -47.95
CA ALA A 791 -59.27 22.15 -49.06
C ALA A 791 -59.59 20.86 -49.80
N ALA A 792 -60.88 20.60 -50.06
CA ALA A 792 -61.29 19.47 -50.88
C ALA A 792 -60.49 19.49 -52.19
N ALA A 793 -59.81 18.39 -52.50
CA ALA A 793 -58.97 18.28 -53.67
C ALA A 793 -59.80 18.49 -54.95
N ASP A 794 -59.57 19.62 -55.62
CA ASP A 794 -60.02 19.85 -56.99
C ASP A 794 -59.13 19.02 -57.94
N PRO A 795 -59.67 18.04 -58.68
CA PRO A 795 -58.89 17.15 -59.52
C PRO A 795 -58.63 17.84 -60.86
N GLY A 796 -57.79 18.87 -60.85
CA GLY A 796 -57.61 19.71 -62.01
C GLY A 796 -56.36 20.56 -61.98
N ASN A 797 -55.40 20.16 -62.80
CA ASN A 797 -54.45 21.02 -63.50
C ASN A 797 -53.03 21.16 -62.92
N THR A 798 -52.14 21.21 -63.89
CA THR A 798 -50.74 20.85 -63.93
C THR A 798 -49.82 22.07 -63.96
N SER A 799 -48.56 21.83 -63.59
CA SER A 799 -47.33 22.50 -64.07
C SER A 799 -46.89 23.82 -63.41
N SER A 800 -45.66 23.75 -62.88
CA SER A 800 -44.56 24.73 -62.96
C SER A 800 -44.86 26.23 -62.95
N ALA A 801 -44.34 26.94 -61.95
CA ALA A 801 -43.21 27.89 -62.11
C ALA A 801 -43.07 28.84 -60.90
N LEU A 802 -41.86 28.90 -60.33
CA LEU A 802 -41.33 30.04 -59.57
C LEU A 802 -41.02 31.20 -60.56
N PRO A 803 -40.96 32.49 -60.13
CA PRO A 803 -39.73 33.09 -59.57
C PRO A 803 -39.96 34.07 -58.39
N ARG A 804 -39.08 34.12 -57.37
CA ARG A 804 -37.88 35.01 -57.18
C ARG A 804 -38.22 36.51 -57.10
N THR A 805 -37.64 37.37 -56.25
CA THR A 805 -36.26 37.58 -55.71
C THR A 805 -36.39 38.49 -54.46
N GLY A 806 -35.60 38.43 -53.38
CA GLY A 806 -34.13 38.59 -53.21
C GLY A 806 -33.90 39.75 -52.21
N GLY A 807 -32.84 39.94 -51.42
CA GLY A 807 -31.58 39.27 -51.02
C GLY A 807 -31.25 39.84 -49.60
N ASP A 808 -30.27 39.41 -48.81
CA ASP A 808 -28.87 39.02 -49.08
C ASP A 808 -28.40 37.98 -48.03
N VAL A 809 -27.91 36.79 -48.41
CA VAL A 809 -26.50 36.35 -48.58
C VAL A 809 -25.47 36.79 -47.54
N GLN A 810 -25.07 35.86 -46.66
CA GLN A 810 -23.77 35.17 -46.82
C GLN A 810 -23.78 33.78 -46.13
N GLU A 811 -23.17 32.85 -46.85
CA GLU A 811 -23.33 31.39 -46.86
C GLU A 811 -21.88 30.82 -46.86
N LEU A 812 -21.52 29.70 -46.22
CA LEU A 812 -21.46 28.30 -46.75
C LEU A 812 -20.14 27.70 -46.16
N LEU A 813 -19.90 26.42 -45.81
CA LEU A 813 -20.43 25.10 -46.20
C LEU A 813 -19.99 24.02 -45.15
N PRO A 814 -20.54 22.79 -45.21
CA PRO A 814 -20.45 21.73 -44.20
C PRO A 814 -19.70 20.45 -44.67
N PHE A 815 -20.03 19.31 -44.02
CA PHE A 815 -19.55 17.92 -44.08
C PHE A 815 -18.48 17.62 -43.01
N GLY A 816 -18.61 16.68 -42.09
CA GLY A 816 -19.57 15.59 -41.89
C GLY A 816 -18.78 14.37 -41.42
N PHE A 817 -18.89 13.98 -40.14
CA PHE A 817 -18.54 12.64 -39.66
C PHE A 817 -19.34 12.36 -38.39
N LEU A 818 -20.21 11.35 -38.48
CA LEU A 818 -20.99 10.79 -37.39
C LEU A 818 -20.15 9.67 -36.76
N ALA A 819 -19.95 9.71 -35.45
CA ALA A 819 -19.40 8.61 -34.68
C ALA A 819 -20.22 8.42 -33.40
N LEU A 820 -20.35 7.13 -33.04
CA LEU A 820 -20.68 6.56 -31.74
C LEU A 820 -22.16 6.44 -31.33
N GLY A 821 -22.57 5.18 -31.10
CA GLY A 821 -23.79 4.78 -30.42
C GLY A 821 -23.91 3.25 -30.40
N LEU A 822 -23.72 2.68 -29.21
CA LEU A 822 -23.79 1.26 -28.80
C LEU A 822 -25.02 0.50 -29.38
N LEU A 823 -24.89 -0.77 -29.80
CA LEU A 823 -24.83 -2.02 -29.02
C LEU A 823 -26.19 -2.40 -28.38
N VAL A 824 -26.82 -3.43 -28.94
CA VAL A 824 -27.49 -4.59 -28.29
C VAL A 824 -28.23 -5.36 -29.39
N ALA A 825 -27.87 -6.64 -29.59
CA ALA A 825 -28.80 -7.77 -29.76
C ALA A 825 -28.09 -9.01 -30.33
N GLY A 826 -28.39 -10.17 -29.72
CA GLY A 826 -28.56 -11.41 -30.46
C GLY A 826 -27.40 -12.40 -30.39
N GLY A 827 -27.52 -13.37 -29.49
CA GLY A 827 -26.71 -14.58 -29.50
C GLY A 827 -27.13 -15.60 -30.57
N VAL A 828 -26.29 -16.63 -30.66
CA VAL A 828 -26.51 -17.98 -31.22
C VAL A 828 -26.45 -18.13 -32.74
N ALA A 829 -25.34 -18.70 -33.25
CA ALA A 829 -25.31 -20.05 -33.86
C ALA A 829 -23.98 -20.38 -34.62
N PHE A 830 -23.39 -21.51 -34.23
CA PHE A 830 -22.78 -22.57 -35.06
C PHE A 830 -21.54 -22.32 -35.96
N GLY A 831 -20.52 -23.17 -35.74
CA GLY A 831 -19.42 -23.40 -36.70
C GLY A 831 -18.46 -24.52 -36.26
N ILE A 832 -18.90 -25.78 -36.40
CA ILE A 832 -18.13 -27.01 -36.10
C ILE A 832 -17.12 -27.33 -37.23
N SER A 833 -16.00 -27.99 -36.85
CA SER A 833 -15.15 -28.92 -37.65
C SER A 833 -14.06 -28.27 -38.54
N ARG A 834 -12.80 -28.74 -38.62
CA ARG A 834 -12.21 -30.08 -38.38
C ARG A 834 -10.65 -30.05 -38.49
N ARG A 835 -10.03 -31.04 -37.83
CA ARG A 835 -8.75 -31.77 -38.10
C ARG A 835 -7.42 -31.10 -37.69
N ARG A 836 -6.65 -31.67 -36.73
CA ARG A 836 -5.72 -32.85 -36.81
C ARG A 836 -4.69 -32.68 -37.96
N ALA A 837 -3.39 -32.85 -37.80
CA ALA A 837 -2.53 -33.42 -36.76
C ALA A 837 -1.06 -33.08 -37.09
N HIS A 838 -0.16 -33.08 -36.10
CA HIS A 838 1.00 -33.98 -36.11
C HIS A 838 1.66 -34.05 -34.72
N ARG A 839 2.15 -35.25 -34.41
CA ARG A 839 2.81 -35.70 -33.18
C ARG A 839 4.07 -36.45 -33.61
N GLU A 840 4.99 -36.59 -32.65
CA GLU A 840 6.22 -37.39 -32.63
C GLU A 840 7.49 -36.61 -33.04
N THR A 841 8.48 -36.48 -32.15
CA THR A 841 9.31 -37.61 -31.72
C THR A 841 9.93 -37.42 -30.33
N VAL A 842 10.10 -38.55 -29.63
CA VAL A 842 10.90 -38.76 -28.42
C VAL A 842 12.18 -39.50 -28.84
N SER A 843 13.36 -39.14 -28.27
CA SER A 843 14.39 -40.09 -27.77
C SER A 843 15.81 -39.49 -27.72
N LYS A 844 16.41 -39.55 -26.51
CA LYS A 844 17.83 -39.76 -26.17
C LYS A 844 18.88 -38.72 -26.61
N SER A 845 19.44 -38.02 -25.62
CA SER A 845 20.80 -38.23 -25.10
C SER A 845 20.93 -37.53 -23.77
#